data_AF-H3GXR0-F1
#
_entry.id   AF-H3GXR0-F1
#
_cell.length_a   1.000
_cell.length_b   1.000
_cell.length_c   1.000
_cell.angle_alpha   90.00
_cell.angle_beta   90.00
_cell.angle_gamma   90.00
#
_symmetry.space_group_name_H-M   'P 1'
#
loop_
_entity.id
_entity.type
_entity.pdbx_description
1 polymer ?
#
loop_
_entity_poly.entity_id
_entity_poly.type
_entity_poly.pdbx_seq_one_letter_code
_entity_poly.pdbx_strand_id
1 'polypeptide(L)'
;MAESLPTENRLAAPEATRRATAPEQLQELLHQAKHAPAHVEIPKETPLMHLPDGEAQAFRHLAHSIVSRTLAHESEYRRTKSPELSQRDWKLLKRQNDLSIYKRRQSKPADGRLAAQSKRPMVICVGSIAGELEDVLYGVHAKTREEMQLTLPYMSKGHVDCALLAKLEGGSSLDPYRQLALKWHRTDTLAEAKIMKQRDLCTLESMGISTDAQGDQYAYYLLQSVDFPGCPPPSEISGIIRANMMFSCIYRQVPGSHIVDVYAKGMFDLGGDVPAFLVYNSSCSLMVSILGAIDSAESKRLTLLALQKAENSVASSIDDLSALDLEEFELTGDSIPSGYSNSASSLSAEVSSAFSAIQPGLSRLLSKGHRKSRSRRQSAAEPCCVCSRKPAMAAIVGATHRTCGVCLRGVCNKCHVKRRLFTRPQPVTVSCCKSCLLEAKQLVVDPQDPCPMLPVWAVPTIGSRRLSPVGLRPHNQTDREKLRKMSSLTLSLPTPPAGFTEPKAVLGLGGYFAQKRVEPVGRAFNKRARNMARGRSASCEDVDEAALAREALRKHEESVLRKYRRSLRGKNFLDLTMYQQLGLADVGFDVTDEQVKKAYHRVLIEHHPDKTGKTENDPNYLAVQKAFTTLMDPQKKRAYDSQCDFDEWIPSGSEKIRENEANNDGKSFYELYGPVFTANARFSENKPVPVLGDDSTSIDDVYAFYDFWNKFDSWRDFTHDSEHDVDSAEHRDHKRWMAKKNEAAAKKKKKKEYARLASLVDRALACDPRIRRVKQEEKDRKARAKQEKEEAAQRLVDEENRKQEEAERIAKEAEEKDKEARKGAKMAKDKQKKLFRKVKKAFRELMTAAHEQQLDGAIDVIKTEDLCDSLEMDALQALVAACGTSVDSLDASGLAAVNDALAKL
;
A
#
# COMPACT_ATOMS: atom_id res chain seq x y z
N MET A 1 7.66 -57.53 54.95
CA MET A 1 6.59 -57.01 55.81
C MET A 1 5.61 -56.31 54.90
N ALA A 2 4.46 -56.94 54.75
CA ALA A 2 3.38 -56.50 53.90
C ALA A 2 2.60 -55.39 54.60
N GLU A 3 2.20 -54.37 53.84
CA GLU A 3 0.88 -53.79 54.02
C GLU A 3 0.38 -53.24 52.67
N SER A 4 -0.69 -53.88 52.25
CA SER A 4 -1.45 -53.80 51.02
C SER A 4 -2.84 -53.27 51.34
N LEU A 5 -3.46 -52.46 50.48
CA LEU A 5 -4.91 -52.24 50.43
C LEU A 5 -5.30 -51.65 49.04
N PRO A 6 -6.57 -51.77 48.57
CA PRO A 6 -6.94 -52.79 47.58
C PRO A 6 -7.80 -52.29 46.38
N THR A 7 -8.15 -53.26 45.52
CA THR A 7 -9.30 -53.47 44.58
C THR A 7 -10.60 -52.67 44.88
N GLU A 8 -11.54 -52.34 43.97
CA GLU A 8 -12.09 -53.04 42.80
C GLU A 8 -13.10 -52.15 41.98
N ASN A 9 -13.16 -52.34 40.65
CA ASN A 9 -14.31 -52.39 39.71
C ASN A 9 -15.61 -51.55 39.87
N ARG A 10 -16.01 -50.79 38.83
CA ARG A 10 -17.02 -51.17 37.79
C ARG A 10 -17.36 -50.01 36.81
N LEU A 11 -17.71 -50.40 35.58
CA LEU A 11 -18.01 -49.63 34.36
C LEU A 11 -19.28 -48.76 34.39
N ALA A 12 -19.28 -47.65 33.63
CA ALA A 12 -20.35 -47.24 32.69
C ALA A 12 -19.94 -45.98 31.87
N ALA A 13 -20.17 -46.00 30.54
CA ALA A 13 -20.35 -44.79 29.69
C ALA A 13 -21.88 -44.53 29.55
N PRO A 14 -22.41 -43.44 28.93
CA PRO A 14 -21.80 -42.30 28.20
C PRO A 14 -22.42 -40.92 28.56
N GLU A 15 -21.88 -39.79 28.04
CA GLU A 15 -22.64 -38.70 27.38
C GLU A 15 -21.79 -37.44 27.14
N ALA A 16 -22.05 -36.80 26.00
CA ALA A 16 -21.43 -35.57 25.55
C ALA A 16 -21.82 -34.38 26.44
N THR A 17 -20.87 -33.52 26.81
CA THR A 17 -21.08 -32.05 26.86
C THR A 17 -19.79 -31.27 27.15
N ARG A 18 -19.68 -30.14 26.43
CA ARG A 18 -18.98 -28.88 26.77
C ARG A 18 -17.45 -28.86 26.78
N ARG A 19 -16.93 -28.22 25.72
CA ARG A 19 -15.62 -27.56 25.67
C ARG A 19 -15.40 -26.70 26.92
N ALA A 20 -14.29 -26.94 27.62
CA ALA A 20 -13.76 -26.05 28.62
C ALA A 20 -13.32 -24.73 27.95
N THR A 21 -13.92 -23.63 28.35
CA THR A 21 -13.43 -22.27 28.10
C THR A 21 -12.13 -22.05 28.85
N ALA A 22 -11.14 -21.48 28.17
CA ALA A 22 -9.89 -21.02 28.78
C ALA A 22 -10.18 -20.00 29.90
N PRO A 23 -9.33 -19.94 30.95
CA PRO A 23 -9.52 -19.05 32.08
C PRO A 23 -9.54 -17.57 31.65
N GLU A 24 -10.41 -16.77 32.27
CA GLU A 24 -10.67 -15.34 31.95
C GLU A 24 -9.40 -14.50 31.80
N GLN A 25 -8.32 -14.81 32.53
CA GLN A 25 -7.04 -14.11 32.43
C GLN A 25 -6.36 -14.24 31.04
N LEU A 26 -6.56 -15.36 30.33
CA LEU A 26 -6.01 -15.55 28.99
C LEU A 26 -6.89 -14.84 27.93
N GLN A 27 -8.19 -14.74 28.18
CA GLN A 27 -9.12 -14.06 27.30
C GLN A 27 -8.99 -12.53 27.39
N GLU A 28 -8.62 -12.02 28.56
CA GLU A 28 -8.31 -10.61 28.80
C GLU A 28 -6.96 -10.20 28.17
N LEU A 29 -5.93 -11.06 28.22
CA LEU A 29 -4.68 -10.88 27.47
C LEU A 29 -4.87 -10.94 25.94
N LEU A 30 -5.77 -11.81 25.45
CA LEU A 30 -6.10 -11.90 24.02
C LEU A 30 -7.01 -10.77 23.53
N HIS A 31 -7.80 -10.14 24.41
CA HIS A 31 -8.54 -8.92 24.08
C HIS A 31 -7.62 -7.69 24.04
N GLN A 32 -6.63 -7.60 24.93
CA GLN A 32 -5.60 -6.55 24.88
C GLN A 32 -4.74 -6.62 23.61
N ALA A 33 -4.54 -7.82 23.03
CA ALA A 33 -3.79 -8.01 21.78
C ALA A 33 -4.59 -7.71 20.49
N LYS A 34 -5.92 -7.49 20.56
CA LYS A 34 -6.80 -7.26 19.39
C LYS A 34 -7.27 -5.83 19.19
N HIS A 35 -6.95 -4.93 20.12
CA HIS A 35 -7.03 -3.50 19.84
C HIS A 35 -5.78 -3.08 19.07
N ALA A 36 -5.97 -2.22 18.06
CA ALA A 36 -4.92 -1.60 17.24
C ALA A 36 -3.67 -1.32 18.09
N PRO A 37 -2.44 -1.45 17.55
CA PRO A 37 -1.25 -1.11 18.33
C PRO A 37 -1.51 0.26 18.90
N ALA A 38 -1.56 0.33 20.23
CA ALA A 38 -1.66 1.59 20.92
C ALA A 38 -0.65 2.51 20.25
N HIS A 39 -1.09 3.70 19.86
CA HIS A 39 -0.16 4.80 19.69
C HIS A 39 0.67 4.78 20.96
N VAL A 40 1.86 4.17 20.90
CA VAL A 40 2.90 4.43 21.88
C VAL A 40 3.08 5.93 21.72
N GLU A 41 2.61 6.69 22.69
CA GLU A 41 2.98 8.09 22.80
C GLU A 41 4.49 8.06 23.03
N ILE A 42 5.22 8.17 21.92
CA ILE A 42 6.66 8.31 21.94
C ILE A 42 6.92 9.64 22.66
N PRO A 43 7.82 9.67 23.66
CA PRO A 43 8.18 10.90 24.35
C PRO A 43 8.37 12.03 23.35
N LYS A 44 7.73 13.17 23.60
CA LYS A 44 7.66 14.30 22.67
C LYS A 44 9.02 14.87 22.31
N GLU A 45 10.08 14.53 23.05
CA GLU A 45 11.46 14.91 22.73
C GLU A 45 12.39 13.75 23.14
N THR A 46 13.17 13.22 22.20
CA THR A 46 14.36 12.44 22.56
C THR A 46 15.40 13.48 22.98
N PRO A 47 15.91 13.48 24.21
CA PRO A 47 16.88 14.49 24.64
C PRO A 47 18.10 14.43 23.71
N LEU A 48 18.46 15.57 23.13
CA LEU A 48 19.63 15.67 22.26
C LEU A 48 20.87 15.25 23.04
N MET A 49 21.64 14.34 22.45
CA MET A 49 22.88 13.90 23.05
C MET A 49 23.96 14.94 22.80
N HIS A 50 24.65 15.33 23.87
CA HIS A 50 25.83 16.17 23.77
C HIS A 50 27.05 15.30 23.51
N LEU A 51 27.77 15.57 22.42
CA LEU A 51 29.00 14.84 22.08
C LEU A 51 30.21 15.65 22.53
N PRO A 52 31.27 14.99 23.03
CA PRO A 52 32.57 15.63 23.24
C PRO A 52 33.08 16.23 21.92
N ASP A 53 33.79 17.36 22.00
CA ASP A 53 34.34 18.05 20.82
C ASP A 53 35.21 17.15 19.94
N GLY A 54 35.97 16.24 20.55
CA GLY A 54 36.79 15.26 19.83
C GLY A 54 35.97 14.29 18.96
N GLU A 55 34.84 13.79 19.48
CA GLU A 55 33.95 12.91 18.70
C GLU A 55 33.21 13.68 17.60
N ALA A 56 32.73 14.89 17.91
CA ALA A 56 32.12 15.77 16.92
C ALA A 56 33.10 16.08 15.77
N GLN A 57 34.37 16.33 16.10
CA GLN A 57 35.43 16.56 15.12
C GLN A 57 35.72 15.32 14.27
N ALA A 58 35.71 14.12 14.86
CA ALA A 58 35.85 12.87 14.12
C ALA A 58 34.73 12.69 13.09
N PHE A 59 33.48 13.00 13.44
CA PHE A 59 32.36 12.96 12.50
C PHE A 59 32.48 14.02 11.39
N ARG A 60 32.96 15.23 11.69
CA ARG A 60 33.27 16.25 10.67
C ARG A 60 34.29 15.74 9.66
N HIS A 61 35.40 15.18 10.14
CA HIS A 61 36.44 14.61 9.28
C HIS A 61 35.93 13.43 8.44
N LEU A 62 35.10 12.56 9.03
CA LEU A 62 34.47 11.46 8.31
C LEU A 62 33.57 11.96 7.17
N ALA A 63 32.67 12.92 7.46
CA ALA A 63 31.79 13.50 6.46
C ALA A 63 32.59 14.14 5.32
N HIS A 64 33.56 14.99 5.66
CA HIS A 64 34.44 15.65 4.69
C HIS A 64 35.18 14.62 3.83
N SER A 65 35.80 13.60 4.44
CA SER A 65 36.53 12.54 3.72
C SER A 65 35.66 11.76 2.73
N ILE A 66 34.39 11.48 3.06
CA ILE A 66 33.47 10.80 2.13
C ILE A 66 33.09 11.74 0.99
N VAL A 67 32.70 12.99 1.29
CA VAL A 67 32.31 13.98 0.28
C VAL A 67 33.47 14.28 -0.69
N SER A 68 34.69 14.49 -0.19
CA SER A 68 35.87 14.74 -1.03
C SER A 68 36.16 13.55 -1.97
N ARG A 69 35.99 12.31 -1.50
CA ARG A 69 36.15 11.11 -2.35
C ARG A 69 35.03 11.00 -3.39
N THR A 70 33.79 11.34 -3.05
CA THR A 70 32.69 11.35 -4.04
C THR A 70 32.90 12.45 -5.08
N LEU A 71 33.31 13.65 -4.65
CA LEU A 71 33.66 14.77 -5.52
C LEU A 71 34.78 14.41 -6.50
N ALA A 72 35.82 13.70 -6.04
CA ALA A 72 36.90 13.26 -6.93
C ALA A 72 36.41 12.35 -8.07
N HIS A 73 35.51 11.40 -7.76
CA HIS A 73 34.91 10.53 -8.77
C HIS A 73 33.95 11.30 -9.71
N GLU A 74 33.20 12.26 -9.17
CA GLU A 74 32.32 13.13 -9.96
C GLU A 74 33.13 13.99 -10.94
N SER A 75 34.22 14.60 -10.47
CA SER A 75 35.14 15.40 -11.30
C SER A 75 35.83 14.56 -12.39
N GLU A 76 36.13 13.29 -12.11
CA GLU A 76 36.60 12.35 -13.13
C GLU A 76 35.51 12.03 -14.15
N TYR A 77 34.30 11.70 -13.68
CA TYR A 77 33.14 11.46 -14.54
C TYR A 77 32.88 12.64 -15.48
N ARG A 78 32.83 13.88 -14.95
CA ARG A 78 32.68 15.09 -15.76
C ARG A 78 33.80 15.26 -16.79
N ARG A 79 35.06 15.03 -16.41
CA ARG A 79 36.21 15.13 -17.33
C ARG A 79 36.11 14.17 -18.50
N THR A 80 35.62 12.95 -18.26
CA THR A 80 35.45 11.96 -19.35
C THR A 80 34.36 12.34 -20.35
N LYS A 81 33.49 13.31 -20.03
CA LYS A 81 32.34 13.77 -20.85
C LYS A 81 31.46 12.64 -21.38
N SER A 82 31.46 11.49 -20.72
CA SER A 82 30.71 10.33 -21.20
C SER A 82 29.30 10.35 -20.60
N PRO A 83 28.24 10.40 -21.42
CA PRO A 83 26.86 10.40 -20.92
C PRO A 83 26.46 9.04 -20.31
N GLU A 84 27.22 7.98 -20.59
CA GLU A 84 27.00 6.64 -20.04
C GLU A 84 28.28 6.09 -19.41
N LEU A 85 28.12 5.46 -18.24
CA LEU A 85 29.22 4.76 -17.59
C LEU A 85 29.65 3.54 -18.40
N SER A 86 30.94 3.19 -18.34
CA SER A 86 31.52 2.01 -18.99
C SER A 86 30.68 0.76 -18.75
N GLN A 87 30.15 0.17 -19.83
CA GLN A 87 29.34 -1.05 -19.77
C GLN A 87 30.14 -2.28 -19.31
N ARG A 88 31.48 -2.20 -19.32
CA ARG A 88 32.38 -3.25 -18.81
C ARG A 88 32.31 -3.36 -17.29
N ASP A 89 32.21 -2.22 -16.60
CA ASP A 89 32.31 -2.11 -15.15
C ASP A 89 30.95 -1.85 -14.49
N TRP A 90 29.99 -1.33 -15.26
CA TRP A 90 28.68 -0.91 -14.78
C TRP A 90 27.55 -1.64 -15.53
N LYS A 91 26.47 -1.94 -14.81
CA LYS A 91 25.23 -2.47 -15.38
C LYS A 91 24.08 -1.54 -15.00
N LEU A 92 23.40 -0.99 -16.00
CA LEU A 92 22.19 -0.19 -15.80
C LEU A 92 21.12 -1.02 -15.08
N LEU A 93 20.59 -0.48 -13.99
CA LEU A 93 19.49 -1.06 -13.21
C LEU A 93 18.15 -0.42 -13.55
N LYS A 94 18.12 0.91 -13.61
CA LYS A 94 16.88 1.68 -13.76
C LYS A 94 17.13 3.03 -14.41
N ARG A 95 16.21 3.46 -15.26
CA ARG A 95 16.08 4.85 -15.71
C ARG A 95 14.75 5.41 -15.20
N GLN A 96 14.78 6.62 -14.64
CA GLN A 96 13.58 7.32 -14.19
C GLN A 96 13.77 8.81 -14.38
N ASN A 97 12.91 9.43 -15.20
CA ASN A 97 13.16 10.76 -15.76
C ASN A 97 14.55 10.80 -16.41
N ASP A 98 15.33 11.83 -16.15
CA ASP A 98 16.69 12.00 -16.67
C ASP A 98 17.77 11.39 -15.75
N LEU A 99 17.37 10.60 -14.74
CA LEU A 99 18.30 9.88 -13.86
C LEU A 99 18.51 8.44 -14.34
N SER A 100 19.77 8.02 -14.41
CA SER A 100 20.21 6.65 -14.74
C SER A 100 20.97 6.04 -13.59
N ILE A 101 20.51 4.87 -13.12
CA ILE A 101 21.05 4.17 -11.96
C ILE A 101 21.76 2.91 -12.42
N TYR A 102 23.03 2.74 -12.03
CA TYR A 102 23.91 1.66 -12.41
C TYR A 102 24.40 0.90 -11.18
N LYS A 103 24.51 -0.42 -11.25
CA LYS A 103 25.28 -1.22 -10.29
C LYS A 103 26.66 -1.54 -10.82
N ARG A 104 27.62 -1.64 -9.92
CA ARG A 104 28.96 -2.15 -10.25
C ARG A 104 28.88 -3.64 -10.58
N ARG A 105 29.51 -4.06 -11.68
CA ARG A 105 29.73 -5.47 -12.00
C ARG A 105 30.81 -6.02 -11.05
N GLN A 106 30.60 -7.21 -10.52
CA GLN A 106 31.62 -7.87 -9.70
C GLN A 106 32.71 -8.41 -10.64
N SER A 107 33.97 -8.01 -10.44
CA SER A 107 35.09 -8.69 -11.11
C SER A 107 35.30 -10.05 -10.44
N LYS A 108 35.58 -11.10 -11.24
CA LYS A 108 36.10 -12.36 -10.67
C LYS A 108 37.47 -12.04 -10.05
N PRO A 109 37.72 -12.37 -8.76
CA PRO A 109 39.04 -12.14 -8.18
C PRO A 109 40.06 -13.05 -8.87
N ALA A 110 41.16 -12.47 -9.36
CA ALA A 110 42.24 -13.21 -10.00
C ALA A 110 43.18 -13.89 -8.99
N ASP A 111 43.17 -13.49 -7.71
CA ASP A 111 43.98 -14.15 -6.68
C ASP A 111 43.37 -14.04 -5.28
N GLY A 112 43.36 -15.16 -4.55
CA GLY A 112 42.63 -15.41 -3.31
C GLY A 112 43.15 -14.75 -2.03
N ARG A 113 43.84 -13.61 -2.08
CA ARG A 113 44.43 -12.99 -0.87
C ARG A 113 44.00 -11.55 -0.55
N LEU A 114 43.14 -10.91 -1.35
CA LEU A 114 42.59 -9.57 -1.09
C LEU A 114 41.04 -9.52 -1.09
N ALA A 115 40.37 -10.66 -0.91
CA ALA A 115 38.92 -10.81 -1.05
C ALA A 115 38.07 -10.20 0.10
N ALA A 116 38.67 -9.45 1.03
CA ALA A 116 37.94 -8.88 2.18
C ALA A 116 37.30 -7.50 1.90
N GLN A 117 37.73 -6.75 0.88
CA GLN A 117 37.37 -5.32 0.74
C GLN A 117 36.20 -4.96 -0.21
N SER A 118 35.39 -5.90 -0.73
CA SER A 118 34.18 -5.46 -1.44
C SER A 118 33.04 -6.48 -1.54
N LYS A 119 32.47 -6.88 -0.40
CA LYS A 119 31.18 -7.59 -0.36
C LYS A 119 29.94 -6.67 -0.47
N ARG A 120 30.10 -5.34 -0.35
CA ARG A 120 28.96 -4.40 -0.34
C ARG A 120 28.51 -4.00 -1.76
N PRO A 121 27.23 -4.20 -2.13
CA PRO A 121 26.65 -3.69 -3.36
C PRO A 121 26.87 -2.18 -3.52
N MET A 122 27.45 -1.78 -4.65
CA MET A 122 27.70 -0.39 -5.00
C MET A 122 26.81 0.03 -6.17
N VAL A 123 26.17 1.18 -6.01
CA VAL A 123 25.27 1.79 -6.99
C VAL A 123 25.69 3.23 -7.24
N ILE A 124 25.63 3.65 -8.50
CA ILE A 124 25.83 5.04 -8.92
C ILE A 124 24.55 5.52 -9.61
N CYS A 125 24.16 6.77 -9.36
CA CYS A 125 23.11 7.47 -10.08
C CYS A 125 23.73 8.70 -10.75
N VAL A 126 23.52 8.84 -12.05
CA VAL A 126 23.94 10.00 -12.83
C VAL A 126 22.78 10.52 -13.67
N GLY A 127 22.75 11.83 -13.91
CA GLY A 127 21.71 12.46 -14.71
C GLY A 127 21.51 13.91 -14.30
N SER A 128 20.34 14.44 -14.59
CA SER A 128 20.01 15.83 -14.26
C SER A 128 18.57 15.93 -13.71
N ILE A 129 18.30 17.00 -12.97
CA ILE A 129 16.98 17.33 -12.42
C ILE A 129 16.66 18.80 -12.68
N ALA A 130 15.37 19.14 -12.80
CA ALA A 130 14.94 20.53 -12.97
C ALA A 130 14.84 21.24 -11.60
N GLY A 131 15.49 22.40 -11.48
CA GLY A 131 15.55 23.22 -10.27
C GLY A 131 16.88 23.94 -10.12
N GLU A 132 17.10 24.53 -8.95
CA GLU A 132 18.37 25.11 -8.50
C GLU A 132 19.03 24.26 -7.40
N LEU A 133 20.32 24.47 -7.13
CA LEU A 133 21.04 23.81 -6.02
C LEU A 133 20.35 24.05 -4.67
N GLU A 134 19.88 25.27 -4.47
CA GLU A 134 19.14 25.73 -3.31
C GLU A 134 17.83 24.96 -3.14
N ASP A 135 17.13 24.62 -4.23
CA ASP A 135 15.89 23.85 -4.17
C ASP A 135 16.15 22.44 -3.65
N VAL A 136 17.23 21.81 -4.11
CA VAL A 136 17.61 20.47 -3.67
C VAL A 136 17.93 20.49 -2.18
N LEU A 137 18.82 21.39 -1.75
CA LEU A 137 19.24 21.46 -0.37
C LEU A 137 18.08 21.86 0.55
N TYR A 138 17.27 22.86 0.18
CA TYR A 138 16.08 23.26 0.94
C TYR A 138 15.08 22.11 1.09
N GLY A 139 14.89 21.31 0.04
CA GLY A 139 14.00 20.17 0.05
C GLY A 139 14.39 19.09 1.05
N VAL A 140 15.68 18.84 1.19
CA VAL A 140 16.22 17.80 2.10
C VAL A 140 16.43 18.31 3.52
N HIS A 141 16.62 19.63 3.69
CA HIS A 141 16.91 20.23 4.99
C HIS A 141 15.85 19.90 6.05
N ALA A 142 16.28 19.38 7.19
CA ALA A 142 15.39 19.02 8.30
C ALA A 142 16.19 19.01 9.60
N LYS A 143 15.94 20.00 10.45
CA LYS A 143 16.69 20.30 11.68
C LYS A 143 16.07 19.73 12.94
N THR A 144 14.79 19.36 12.89
CA THR A 144 14.06 18.79 14.04
C THR A 144 13.37 17.48 13.66
N ARG A 145 12.91 16.74 14.67
CA ARG A 145 12.16 15.49 14.46
C ARG A 145 10.88 15.72 13.65
N GLU A 146 10.16 16.80 13.91
CA GLU A 146 8.92 17.16 13.22
C GLU A 146 9.20 17.47 11.75
N GLU A 147 10.28 18.20 11.48
CA GLU A 147 10.72 18.48 10.11
C GLU A 147 11.10 17.20 9.37
N MET A 148 11.78 16.27 10.06
CA MET A 148 12.13 14.96 9.51
C MET A 148 10.88 14.15 9.16
N GLN A 149 9.86 14.11 10.03
CA GLN A 149 8.61 13.38 9.77
C GLN A 149 7.85 13.88 8.53
N LEU A 150 7.99 15.17 8.19
CA LEU A 150 7.33 15.77 7.03
C LEU A 150 8.14 15.63 5.74
N THR A 151 9.47 15.66 5.84
CA THR A 151 10.38 15.57 4.68
C THR A 151 10.66 14.13 4.25
N LEU A 152 10.82 13.21 5.19
CA LEU A 152 11.14 11.79 4.91
C LEU A 152 10.12 11.07 4.02
N PRO A 153 8.81 11.33 4.07
CA PRO A 153 7.83 10.77 3.12
C PRO A 153 8.04 11.17 1.66
N TYR A 154 8.80 12.24 1.38
CA TYR A 154 9.23 12.60 0.02
C TYR A 154 10.50 11.86 -0.36
N MET A 155 11.39 11.61 0.61
CA MET A 155 12.72 11.04 0.40
C MET A 155 12.76 9.50 0.49
N SER A 156 11.77 8.86 1.11
CA SER A 156 11.78 7.41 1.28
C SER A 156 10.37 6.84 1.38
N LYS A 157 10.13 5.72 0.69
CA LYS A 157 8.90 4.94 0.87
C LYS A 157 9.07 4.03 2.09
N GLY A 158 8.03 3.90 2.90
CA GLY A 158 8.07 3.05 4.10
C GLY A 158 8.81 3.69 5.28
N HIS A 159 8.84 5.02 5.36
CA HIS A 159 9.25 5.70 6.60
C HIS A 159 8.24 5.36 7.72
N VAL A 160 8.74 4.85 8.85
CA VAL A 160 7.91 4.48 10.00
C VAL A 160 8.10 5.47 11.14
N ASP A 161 9.35 5.80 11.48
CA ASP A 161 9.68 6.70 12.57
C ASP A 161 11.09 7.29 12.43
N CYS A 162 11.38 8.37 13.14
CA CYS A 162 12.71 8.97 13.22
C CYS A 162 12.94 9.74 14.51
N ALA A 163 14.21 9.96 14.83
CA ALA A 163 14.67 10.84 15.90
C ALA A 163 15.94 11.59 15.48
N LEU A 164 16.08 12.83 15.97
CA LEU A 164 17.33 13.56 15.92
C LEU A 164 18.14 13.19 17.17
N LEU A 165 19.32 12.60 16.97
CA LEU A 165 20.16 12.13 18.07
C LEU A 165 21.08 13.25 18.58
N ALA A 166 21.75 13.95 17.66
CA ALA A 166 22.61 15.07 17.98
C ALA A 166 22.73 16.05 16.82
N LYS A 167 22.86 17.34 17.14
CA LYS A 167 23.15 18.43 16.20
C LYS A 167 24.60 18.84 16.37
N LEU A 168 25.44 18.65 15.34
CA LEU A 168 26.88 18.92 15.40
C LEU A 168 27.24 20.27 14.76
N GLU A 169 26.58 20.63 13.65
CA GLU A 169 26.72 21.91 12.97
C GLU A 169 25.38 22.33 12.33
N GLY A 170 25.18 23.64 12.15
CA GLY A 170 24.03 24.22 11.47
C GLY A 170 24.45 25.32 10.50
N GLY A 171 23.45 25.94 9.87
CA GLY A 171 23.63 27.01 8.88
C GLY A 171 24.47 28.17 9.40
N SER A 172 25.17 28.82 8.49
CA SER A 172 25.92 30.06 8.71
C SER A 172 25.53 31.10 7.67
N SER A 173 26.00 32.34 7.82
CA SER A 173 25.78 33.39 6.81
C SER A 173 26.41 33.08 5.45
N LEU A 174 27.47 32.26 5.41
CA LEU A 174 28.16 31.85 4.18
C LEU A 174 27.50 30.63 3.53
N ASP A 175 27.01 29.70 4.34
CA ASP A 175 26.29 28.51 3.90
C ASP A 175 25.06 28.30 4.80
N PRO A 176 23.89 28.88 4.42
CA PRO A 176 22.65 28.72 5.17
C PRO A 176 22.14 27.28 5.19
N TYR A 177 22.54 26.47 4.21
CA TYR A 177 22.11 25.09 4.04
C TYR A 177 22.96 24.10 4.84
N ARG A 178 24.07 24.58 5.44
CA ARG A 178 24.99 23.73 6.21
C ARG A 178 24.24 22.98 7.30
N GLN A 179 24.41 21.68 7.31
CA GLN A 179 23.90 20.83 8.38
C GLN A 179 24.83 19.64 8.58
N LEU A 180 25.15 19.34 9.85
CA LEU A 180 25.82 18.11 10.27
C LEU A 180 25.11 17.59 11.51
N ALA A 181 24.52 16.39 11.41
CA ALA A 181 23.71 15.83 12.48
C ALA A 181 23.76 14.30 12.52
N LEU A 182 23.58 13.73 13.72
CA LEU A 182 23.30 12.31 13.91
C LEU A 182 21.80 12.11 13.96
N LYS A 183 21.29 11.22 13.12
CA LYS A 183 19.86 10.93 12.97
C LYS A 183 19.62 9.44 13.03
N TRP A 184 18.49 9.07 13.63
CA TRP A 184 17.98 7.71 13.64
C TRP A 184 16.70 7.63 12.81
N HIS A 185 16.59 6.57 12.01
CA HIS A 185 15.44 6.31 11.17
C HIS A 185 15.02 4.85 11.30
N ARG A 186 13.73 4.62 11.53
CA ARG A 186 13.10 3.31 11.37
C ARG A 186 12.36 3.26 10.04
N THR A 187 12.66 2.24 9.27
CA THR A 187 12.09 2.06 7.94
C THR A 187 11.58 0.65 7.72
N ASP A 188 10.47 0.59 7.02
CA ASP A 188 9.92 -0.62 6.42
C ASP A 188 10.07 -0.51 4.90
N THR A 189 11.28 -0.21 4.42
CA THR A 189 11.60 -0.10 2.98
C THR A 189 11.30 -1.36 2.17
N LEU A 190 10.98 -2.47 2.83
CA LEU A 190 10.65 -3.77 2.23
C LEU A 190 9.18 -4.17 2.48
N ALA A 191 8.34 -3.23 2.96
CA ALA A 191 6.93 -3.44 3.33
C ALA A 191 6.05 -4.05 2.24
N GLU A 192 6.33 -3.77 0.96
CA GLU A 192 5.57 -4.35 -0.16
C GLU A 192 5.66 -5.88 -0.16
N ALA A 193 6.72 -6.46 0.40
CA ALA A 193 6.90 -7.89 0.50
C ALA A 193 6.30 -8.51 1.78
N LYS A 194 5.99 -7.77 2.85
CA LYS A 194 5.49 -8.27 4.17
C LYS A 194 6.19 -9.52 4.76
N ILE A 195 7.37 -9.90 4.26
CA ILE A 195 8.04 -11.17 4.56
C ILE A 195 9.28 -10.98 5.46
N MET A 196 9.74 -9.75 5.72
CA MET A 196 11.00 -9.50 6.43
C MET A 196 10.87 -8.53 7.60
N LYS A 197 11.78 -8.67 8.58
CA LYS A 197 11.96 -7.80 9.76
C LYS A 197 12.14 -6.32 9.38
N GLN A 198 11.74 -5.38 10.23
CA GLN A 198 11.96 -3.94 9.98
C GLN A 198 13.45 -3.58 10.09
N ARG A 199 13.86 -2.47 9.46
CA ARG A 199 15.24 -1.99 9.53
C ARG A 199 15.33 -0.66 10.25
N ASP A 200 16.37 -0.49 11.05
CA ASP A 200 16.74 0.82 11.57
C ASP A 200 18.11 1.26 11.06
N LEU A 201 18.31 2.57 11.02
CA LEU A 201 19.51 3.23 10.55
C LEU A 201 19.92 4.31 11.54
N CYS A 202 21.16 4.22 12.02
CA CYS A 202 21.84 5.31 12.72
C CYS A 202 22.80 5.96 11.73
N THR A 203 22.56 7.22 11.36
CA THR A 203 23.25 7.90 10.26
C THR A 203 23.80 9.26 10.66
N LEU A 204 25.04 9.51 10.25
CA LEU A 204 25.60 10.85 10.11
C LEU A 204 25.08 11.45 8.80
N GLU A 205 24.32 12.54 8.92
CA GLU A 205 23.84 13.33 7.80
C GLU A 205 24.68 14.60 7.69
N SER A 206 25.17 14.91 6.48
CA SER A 206 25.88 16.16 6.20
C SER A 206 25.45 16.76 4.87
N MET A 207 25.26 18.07 4.82
CA MET A 207 24.93 18.79 3.60
C MET A 207 25.44 20.23 3.64
N GLY A 208 25.60 20.82 2.47
CA GLY A 208 26.04 22.21 2.32
C GLY A 208 26.48 22.55 0.91
N ILE A 209 26.96 23.77 0.74
CA ILE A 209 27.54 24.29 -0.49
C ILE A 209 29.04 24.49 -0.29
N SER A 210 29.84 24.13 -1.28
CA SER A 210 31.29 24.34 -1.26
C SER A 210 31.82 24.61 -2.67
N THR A 211 33.09 24.92 -2.78
CA THR A 211 33.79 25.18 -4.04
C THR A 211 34.84 24.10 -4.25
N ASP A 212 34.95 23.61 -5.48
CA ASP A 212 35.99 22.65 -5.83
C ASP A 212 37.34 23.33 -6.11
N ALA A 213 38.35 22.54 -6.43
CA ALA A 213 39.69 23.03 -6.74
C ALA A 213 39.77 23.92 -8.00
N GLN A 214 38.73 23.94 -8.84
CA GLN A 214 38.63 24.82 -10.02
C GLN A 214 37.86 26.11 -9.71
N GLY A 215 37.33 26.25 -8.50
CA GLY A 215 36.50 27.38 -8.10
C GLY A 215 35.02 27.21 -8.46
N ASP A 216 34.62 26.07 -9.04
CA ASP A 216 33.23 25.81 -9.39
C ASP A 216 32.45 25.42 -8.12
N GLN A 217 31.31 26.08 -7.91
CA GLN A 217 30.40 25.75 -6.81
C GLN A 217 29.76 24.38 -7.02
N TYR A 218 29.56 23.68 -5.91
CA TYR A 218 28.79 22.44 -5.85
C TYR A 218 28.03 22.34 -4.53
N ALA A 219 26.84 21.76 -4.59
CA ALA A 219 26.13 21.35 -3.40
C ALA A 219 26.35 19.86 -3.15
N TYR A 220 26.27 19.42 -1.90
CA TYR A 220 26.37 18.01 -1.57
C TYR A 220 25.36 17.59 -0.50
N TYR A 221 24.99 16.31 -0.54
CA TYR A 221 24.20 15.66 0.50
C TYR A 221 24.80 14.28 0.80
N LEU A 222 25.05 14.01 2.08
CA LEU A 222 25.66 12.79 2.59
C LEU A 222 24.76 12.18 3.67
N LEU A 223 24.55 10.87 3.56
CA LEU A 223 24.05 9.99 4.61
C LEU A 223 25.06 8.85 4.78
N GLN A 224 25.65 8.72 5.95
CA GLN A 224 26.59 7.64 6.27
C GLN A 224 26.15 6.95 7.55
N SER A 225 25.91 5.64 7.51
CA SER A 225 25.69 4.86 8.72
C SER A 225 26.93 4.88 9.61
N VAL A 226 26.73 5.14 10.89
CA VAL A 226 27.79 5.21 11.90
C VAL A 226 27.42 4.40 13.12
N ASP A 227 28.44 3.78 13.73
CA ASP A 227 28.30 3.16 15.03
C ASP A 227 28.39 4.27 16.08
N PHE A 228 27.28 4.51 16.78
CA PHE A 228 27.17 5.56 17.78
C PHE A 228 26.72 4.94 19.10
N PRO A 229 27.48 5.11 20.20
CA PRO A 229 27.13 4.51 21.50
C PRO A 229 25.75 4.92 22.02
N GLY A 230 25.29 6.14 21.68
CA GLY A 230 23.96 6.64 22.00
C GLY A 230 22.82 6.00 21.19
N CYS A 231 23.13 5.21 20.17
CA CYS A 231 22.18 4.45 19.37
C CYS A 231 22.72 3.04 19.12
N PRO A 232 22.79 2.19 20.16
CA PRO A 232 23.31 0.84 20.04
C PRO A 232 22.44 0.01 19.07
N PRO A 233 22.97 -1.06 18.46
CA PRO A 233 22.18 -1.97 17.65
C PRO A 233 20.95 -2.49 18.41
N PRO A 234 19.79 -2.69 17.75
CA PRO A 234 18.61 -3.23 18.40
C PRO A 234 18.87 -4.63 18.97
N SER A 235 18.23 -4.95 20.10
CA SER A 235 18.29 -6.30 20.66
C SER A 235 17.61 -7.31 19.74
N GLU A 236 18.04 -8.59 19.79
CA GLU A 236 17.49 -9.66 18.93
C GLU A 236 15.97 -9.84 19.08
N ILE A 237 15.45 -9.53 20.26
CA ILE A 237 14.02 -9.63 20.63
C ILE A 237 13.17 -8.55 19.92
N SER A 238 13.75 -7.41 19.57
CA SER A 238 13.03 -6.27 18.99
C SER A 238 12.44 -6.54 17.60
N GLY A 239 12.93 -7.57 16.90
CA GLY A 239 12.54 -7.86 15.52
C GLY A 239 13.00 -6.80 14.51
N ILE A 240 13.92 -5.90 14.90
CA ILE A 240 14.51 -4.85 14.06
C ILE A 240 15.95 -5.23 13.73
N ILE A 241 16.37 -5.02 12.48
CA ILE A 241 17.74 -5.27 12.00
C ILE A 241 18.42 -3.93 11.67
N ARG A 242 19.62 -3.68 12.21
CA ARG A 242 20.43 -2.51 11.87
C ARG A 242 20.95 -2.62 10.43
N ALA A 243 20.55 -1.69 9.58
CA ALA A 243 21.10 -1.55 8.24
C ALA A 243 22.29 -0.58 8.24
N ASN A 244 23.25 -0.82 7.34
CA ASN A 244 24.44 0.00 7.14
C ASN A 244 24.46 0.49 5.68
N MET A 245 24.36 1.80 5.48
CA MET A 245 24.43 2.39 4.15
C MET A 245 25.31 3.63 4.11
N MET A 246 25.84 3.91 2.92
CA MET A 246 26.43 5.17 2.54
C MET A 246 25.69 5.67 1.32
N PHE A 247 25.30 6.93 1.31
CA PHE A 247 24.76 7.65 0.17
C PHE A 247 25.38 9.04 0.15
N SER A 248 26.10 9.37 -0.91
CA SER A 248 26.75 10.66 -1.08
C SER A 248 26.42 11.18 -2.47
N CYS A 249 25.87 12.39 -2.54
CA CYS A 249 25.44 13.03 -3.77
C CYS A 249 26.13 14.38 -3.92
N ILE A 250 26.61 14.64 -5.15
CA ILE A 250 27.18 15.91 -5.58
C ILE A 250 26.24 16.49 -6.64
N TYR A 251 25.91 17.77 -6.47
CA TYR A 251 25.02 18.54 -7.31
C TYR A 251 25.75 19.72 -7.91
N ARG A 252 25.53 19.97 -9.21
CA ARG A 252 26.18 21.04 -9.97
C ARG A 252 25.14 21.81 -10.77
N GLN A 253 25.10 23.13 -10.65
CA GLN A 253 24.21 23.94 -11.47
C GLN A 253 24.73 23.98 -12.90
N VAL A 254 23.89 23.70 -13.88
CA VAL A 254 24.24 23.88 -15.29
C VAL A 254 24.13 25.39 -15.63
N PRO A 255 25.23 26.05 -16.05
CA PRO A 255 25.24 27.50 -16.24
C PRO A 255 24.13 28.01 -17.16
N GLY A 256 23.41 29.04 -16.72
CA GLY A 256 22.35 29.68 -17.52
C GLY A 256 21.06 28.87 -17.67
N SER A 257 20.87 27.81 -16.87
CA SER A 257 19.68 26.96 -16.92
C SER A 257 19.16 26.61 -15.53
N HIS A 258 17.87 26.27 -15.44
CA HIS A 258 17.23 25.73 -14.23
C HIS A 258 17.40 24.21 -14.14
N ILE A 259 18.61 23.73 -14.35
CA ILE A 259 18.96 22.30 -14.38
C ILE A 259 20.16 22.06 -13.47
N VAL A 260 20.02 21.07 -12.60
CA VAL A 260 21.08 20.59 -11.71
C VAL A 260 21.54 19.22 -12.18
N ASP A 261 22.83 19.10 -12.49
CA ASP A 261 23.48 17.83 -12.72
C ASP A 261 23.71 17.10 -11.40
N VAL A 262 23.48 15.78 -11.44
CA VAL A 262 23.45 14.90 -10.28
C VAL A 262 24.46 13.78 -10.46
N TYR A 263 25.34 13.62 -9.47
CA TYR A 263 26.19 12.44 -9.34
C TYR A 263 26.06 11.89 -7.92
N ALA A 264 25.36 10.76 -7.77
CA ALA A 264 25.20 10.09 -6.49
C ALA A 264 25.91 8.73 -6.48
N LYS A 265 26.55 8.43 -5.36
CA LYS A 265 27.21 7.16 -5.09
C LYS A 265 26.64 6.58 -3.81
N GLY A 266 26.31 5.29 -3.84
CA GLY A 266 25.79 4.60 -2.67
C GLY A 266 26.32 3.19 -2.49
N MET A 267 26.45 2.79 -1.24
CA MET A 267 26.80 1.44 -0.80
C MET A 267 25.74 0.98 0.21
N PHE A 268 25.19 -0.20 0.01
CA PHE A 268 24.00 -0.62 0.75
C PHE A 268 24.17 -2.01 1.35
N ASP A 269 23.98 -2.10 2.65
CA ASP A 269 23.90 -3.34 3.41
C ASP A 269 22.65 -3.26 4.30
N LEU A 270 21.63 -4.04 3.97
CA LEU A 270 20.35 -4.00 4.69
C LEU A 270 20.33 -4.86 5.95
N GLY A 271 21.45 -5.54 6.26
CA GLY A 271 21.57 -6.48 7.37
C GLY A 271 20.71 -7.73 7.21
N GLY A 272 21.13 -8.82 7.87
CA GLY A 272 20.48 -10.12 7.77
C GLY A 272 20.59 -10.77 6.38
N ASP A 273 19.86 -11.87 6.17
CA ASP A 273 19.87 -12.61 4.91
C ASP A 273 18.87 -12.01 3.90
N VAL A 274 19.30 -10.91 3.25
CA VAL A 274 18.48 -10.21 2.24
C VAL A 274 18.97 -10.58 0.84
N PRO A 275 18.10 -11.14 -0.02
CA PRO A 275 18.44 -11.40 -1.42
C PRO A 275 18.98 -10.17 -2.14
N ALA A 276 20.07 -10.34 -2.88
CA ALA A 276 20.78 -9.23 -3.53
C ALA A 276 19.88 -8.36 -4.43
N PHE A 277 18.88 -8.95 -5.11
CA PHE A 277 17.96 -8.18 -5.95
C PHE A 277 17.10 -7.19 -5.15
N LEU A 278 16.73 -7.53 -3.91
CA LEU A 278 15.98 -6.64 -3.02
C LEU A 278 16.86 -5.50 -2.53
N VAL A 279 18.13 -5.78 -2.22
CA VAL A 279 19.11 -4.73 -1.88
C VAL A 279 19.18 -3.72 -3.03
N TYR A 280 19.37 -4.18 -4.28
CA TYR A 280 19.41 -3.28 -5.44
C TYR A 280 18.11 -2.53 -5.69
N ASN A 281 16.94 -3.13 -5.43
CA ASN A 281 15.65 -2.45 -5.54
C ASN A 281 15.52 -1.32 -4.51
N SER A 282 15.88 -1.58 -3.25
CA SER A 282 15.91 -0.56 -2.19
C SER A 282 16.95 0.53 -2.50
N SER A 283 18.14 0.17 -3.00
CA SER A 283 19.14 1.13 -3.47
C SER A 283 18.59 2.03 -4.57
N CYS A 284 17.89 1.47 -5.56
CA CYS A 284 17.26 2.26 -6.63
C CYS A 284 16.18 3.19 -6.08
N SER A 285 15.40 2.74 -5.09
CA SER A 285 14.38 3.59 -4.46
C SER A 285 15.01 4.78 -3.73
N LEU A 286 16.13 4.59 -3.03
CA LEU A 286 16.85 5.70 -2.40
C LEU A 286 17.49 6.62 -3.45
N MET A 287 18.10 6.08 -4.51
CA MET A 287 18.69 6.91 -5.58
C MET A 287 17.64 7.79 -6.29
N VAL A 288 16.42 7.28 -6.47
CA VAL A 288 15.30 8.03 -7.06
C VAL A 288 14.78 9.12 -6.12
N SER A 289 15.03 9.02 -4.81
CA SER A 289 14.53 10.00 -3.85
C SER A 289 15.09 11.40 -4.02
N ILE A 290 16.18 11.53 -4.76
CA ILE A 290 16.73 12.81 -5.22
C ILE A 290 15.64 13.68 -5.88
N LEU A 291 14.72 13.07 -6.64
CA LEU A 291 13.59 13.78 -7.25
C LEU A 291 12.58 14.28 -6.20
N GLY A 292 12.44 13.56 -5.09
CA GLY A 292 11.58 13.92 -3.97
C GLY A 292 12.04 15.16 -3.22
N ALA A 293 13.34 15.51 -3.28
CA ALA A 293 13.86 16.74 -2.70
C ALA A 293 13.19 17.98 -3.31
N ILE A 294 13.08 18.04 -4.64
CA ILE A 294 12.42 19.15 -5.35
C ILE A 294 10.94 19.25 -4.97
N ASP A 295 10.24 18.12 -4.90
CA ASP A 295 8.83 18.09 -4.47
C ASP A 295 8.68 18.58 -3.01
N SER A 296 9.61 18.19 -2.13
CA SER A 296 9.65 18.64 -0.73
C SER A 296 9.86 20.15 -0.64
N ALA A 297 10.80 20.71 -1.41
CA ALA A 297 11.05 22.15 -1.48
C ALA A 297 9.83 22.93 -1.98
N GLU A 298 9.18 22.45 -3.05
CA GLU A 298 7.94 23.05 -3.57
C GLU A 298 6.85 23.06 -2.50
N SER A 299 6.68 21.95 -1.79
CA SER A 299 5.70 21.84 -0.70
C SER A 299 5.99 22.78 0.48
N LYS A 300 7.26 22.94 0.87
CA LYS A 300 7.66 23.92 1.89
C LYS A 300 7.30 25.35 1.45
N ARG A 301 7.71 25.76 0.24
CA ARG A 301 7.41 27.11 -0.28
C ARG A 301 5.92 27.38 -0.41
N LEU A 302 5.15 26.42 -0.90
CA LEU A 302 3.70 26.53 -0.96
C LEU A 302 3.05 26.67 0.43
N THR A 303 3.61 25.99 1.43
CA THR A 303 3.13 26.08 2.81
C THR A 303 3.47 27.43 3.41
N LEU A 304 4.68 27.94 3.19
CA LEU A 304 5.09 29.29 3.59
C LEU A 304 4.19 30.35 2.94
N LEU A 305 3.95 30.24 1.63
CA LEU A 305 3.06 31.17 0.92
C LEU A 305 1.64 31.15 1.48
N ALA A 306 1.15 29.98 1.88
CA ALA A 306 -0.18 29.84 2.47
C ALA A 306 -0.25 30.56 3.84
N LEU A 307 0.81 30.45 4.65
CA LEU A 307 0.93 31.15 5.93
C LEU A 307 0.98 32.68 5.73
N GLN A 308 1.85 33.17 4.85
CA GLN A 308 1.97 34.60 4.54
C GLN A 308 0.65 35.20 4.04
N LYS A 309 -0.08 34.49 3.16
CA LYS A 309 -1.38 34.97 2.66
C LYS A 309 -2.47 34.93 3.72
N ALA A 310 -2.40 34.00 4.66
CA ALA A 310 -3.33 33.97 5.78
C ALA A 310 -3.09 35.16 6.71
N GLU A 311 -1.82 35.47 7.03
CA GLU A 311 -1.44 36.64 7.84
C GLU A 311 -1.89 37.95 7.20
N ASN A 312 -1.62 38.14 5.92
CA ASN A 312 -2.04 39.34 5.18
C ASN A 312 -3.56 39.50 5.12
N SER A 313 -4.31 38.40 5.05
CA SER A 313 -5.78 38.43 5.08
C SER A 313 -6.31 38.86 6.46
N VAL A 314 -5.64 38.47 7.55
CA VAL A 314 -6.02 38.87 8.91
C VAL A 314 -5.68 40.34 9.14
N ALA A 315 -4.48 40.80 8.74
CA ALA A 315 -4.09 42.20 8.84
C ALA A 315 -5.06 43.14 8.10
N SER A 316 -5.41 42.82 6.86
CA SER A 316 -6.42 43.58 6.08
C SER A 316 -7.82 43.60 6.73
N SER A 317 -8.17 42.60 7.53
CA SER A 317 -9.47 42.55 8.22
C SER A 317 -9.50 43.40 9.50
N ILE A 318 -8.33 43.65 10.10
CA ILE A 318 -8.16 44.47 11.31
C ILE A 318 -8.16 45.95 10.92
N ASP A 319 -7.51 46.32 9.83
CA ASP A 319 -7.50 47.69 9.31
C ASP A 319 -8.93 48.17 8.95
N ASP A 320 -9.77 47.31 8.34
CA ASP A 320 -11.18 47.60 8.02
C ASP A 320 -12.06 47.81 9.27
N LEU A 321 -11.69 47.25 10.43
CA LEU A 321 -12.40 47.44 11.70
C LEU A 321 -11.95 48.71 12.42
N SER A 322 -10.66 49.08 12.29
CA SER A 322 -10.13 50.33 12.86
C SER A 322 -10.67 51.60 12.18
N ALA A 323 -11.17 51.48 10.95
CA ALA A 323 -11.78 52.57 10.20
C ALA A 323 -13.25 52.86 10.57
N LEU A 324 -13.86 52.08 11.48
CA LEU A 324 -15.28 52.19 11.84
C LEU A 324 -15.56 52.79 13.23
N ASP A 325 -14.55 53.18 14.02
CA ASP A 325 -14.72 53.76 15.37
C ASP A 325 -13.93 55.06 15.57
N LEU A 326 -14.18 56.06 14.72
CA LEU A 326 -13.76 57.44 14.98
C LEU A 326 -14.84 58.45 14.56
N GLU A 327 -15.97 58.45 15.27
CA GLU A 327 -16.65 59.70 15.62
C GLU A 327 -17.26 59.56 17.03
N GLU A 328 -16.97 60.57 17.88
CA GLU A 328 -17.67 60.91 19.13
C GLU A 328 -17.23 60.22 20.45
N PHE A 329 -16.20 60.75 21.12
CA PHE A 329 -16.37 61.50 22.39
C PHE A 329 -15.04 62.09 22.89
N GLU A 330 -15.06 63.40 23.15
CA GLU A 330 -13.96 64.20 23.67
C GLU A 330 -13.85 64.16 25.22
N LEU A 331 -12.62 64.41 25.70
CA LEU A 331 -12.20 64.94 27.03
C LEU A 331 -12.28 63.98 28.23
N THR A 332 -11.18 63.60 28.89
CA THR A 332 -10.36 64.48 29.74
C THR A 332 -9.07 63.76 30.24
N GLY A 333 -7.98 64.53 30.40
CA GLY A 333 -7.09 64.43 31.57
C GLY A 333 -5.91 63.44 31.59
N ASP A 334 -4.73 63.94 31.21
CA ASP A 334 -3.40 63.77 31.84
C ASP A 334 -2.88 62.38 32.28
N SER A 335 -1.80 61.92 31.64
CA SER A 335 -0.43 61.80 32.24
C SER A 335 0.44 60.78 31.49
N ILE A 336 1.57 61.24 30.93
CA ILE A 336 2.70 60.39 30.54
C ILE A 336 3.64 60.25 31.76
N PRO A 337 4.21 59.06 32.03
CA PRO A 337 5.66 58.95 31.93
C PRO A 337 6.13 57.74 31.12
N SER A 338 7.24 57.97 30.41
CA SER A 338 8.08 57.02 29.69
C SER A 338 8.54 55.81 30.52
N GLY A 339 8.77 54.68 29.84
CA GLY A 339 9.56 53.59 30.39
C GLY A 339 9.86 52.50 29.35
N TYR A 340 11.07 52.52 28.81
CA TYR A 340 11.69 51.38 28.13
C TYR A 340 11.68 50.14 29.02
N SER A 341 11.26 48.97 28.51
CA SER A 341 11.92 47.69 28.80
C SER A 341 11.42 46.56 27.90
N ASN A 342 12.39 45.88 27.29
CA ASN A 342 12.27 44.63 26.57
C ASN A 342 11.70 43.51 27.45
N SER A 343 10.84 42.66 26.88
CA SER A 343 10.61 41.29 27.33
C SER A 343 10.05 40.45 26.19
N ALA A 344 10.89 39.58 25.64
CA ALA A 344 10.63 38.65 24.55
C ALA A 344 9.73 37.47 25.00
N SER A 345 8.49 37.76 25.42
CA SER A 345 7.53 36.75 25.85
C SER A 345 6.11 36.90 25.28
N SER A 346 5.80 37.94 24.49
CA SER A 346 4.45 38.10 23.90
C SER A 346 4.24 37.50 22.49
N LEU A 347 5.30 37.09 21.79
CA LEU A 347 5.19 36.53 20.42
C LEU A 347 4.39 35.21 20.37
N SER A 348 4.18 34.53 21.50
CA SER A 348 3.37 33.29 21.55
C SER A 348 1.86 33.56 21.55
N ALA A 349 1.41 34.71 22.07
CA ALA A 349 0.00 35.05 22.20
C ALA A 349 -0.57 35.63 20.90
N GLU A 350 0.20 36.45 20.19
CA GLU A 350 -0.19 37.05 18.90
C GLU A 350 -0.23 36.01 17.77
N VAL A 351 0.72 35.08 17.76
CA VAL A 351 0.70 33.92 16.84
C VAL A 351 -0.50 33.02 17.12
N SER A 352 -0.85 32.80 18.40
CA SER A 352 -2.04 32.02 18.80
C SER A 352 -3.36 32.71 18.44
N SER A 353 -3.41 34.04 18.49
CA SER A 353 -4.54 34.87 18.08
C SER A 353 -4.75 34.86 16.56
N ALA A 354 -3.66 35.01 15.79
CA ALA A 354 -3.68 34.86 14.33
C ALA A 354 -4.16 33.46 13.92
N PHE A 355 -3.72 32.40 14.62
CA PHE A 355 -4.22 31.03 14.41
C PHE A 355 -5.72 30.87 14.70
N SER A 356 -6.29 31.61 15.64
CA SER A 356 -7.74 31.56 15.92
C SER A 356 -8.58 32.24 14.83
N ALA A 357 -8.04 33.22 14.10
CA ALA A 357 -8.70 33.84 12.96
C ALA A 357 -8.66 32.98 11.68
N ILE A 358 -7.66 32.10 11.54
CA ILE A 358 -7.51 31.13 10.43
C ILE A 358 -8.63 30.06 10.44
N GLN A 359 -9.34 29.91 11.57
CA GLN A 359 -10.22 28.76 11.85
C GLN A 359 -11.38 28.49 10.87
N PRO A 360 -12.11 29.48 10.35
CA PRO A 360 -13.33 29.18 9.58
C PRO A 360 -13.07 28.76 8.13
N GLY A 361 -11.95 29.20 7.53
CA GLY A 361 -11.61 29.01 6.12
C GLY A 361 -10.92 27.68 5.82
N LEU A 362 -9.87 27.34 6.58
CA LEU A 362 -9.09 26.11 6.39
C LEU A 362 -9.85 24.85 6.85
N SER A 363 -10.61 24.93 7.94
CA SER A 363 -11.46 23.83 8.45
C SER A 363 -12.55 23.40 7.45
N ARG A 364 -13.04 24.35 6.63
CA ARG A 364 -14.05 24.12 5.58
C ARG A 364 -13.46 23.44 4.33
N LEU A 365 -12.15 23.53 4.13
CA LEU A 365 -11.44 22.92 2.99
C LEU A 365 -11.02 21.48 3.24
N LEU A 366 -10.78 21.13 4.50
CA LEU A 366 -10.24 19.85 4.92
C LEU A 366 -11.33 18.85 5.33
N SER A 367 -12.59 19.29 5.44
CA SER A 367 -13.77 18.44 5.56
C SER A 367 -14.32 18.02 4.18
N LYS A 368 -14.08 16.77 3.75
CA LYS A 368 -14.74 16.22 2.56
C LYS A 368 -16.16 15.75 2.89
N GLY A 369 -17.14 16.42 2.29
CA GLY A 369 -18.38 15.79 1.79
C GLY A 369 -19.56 15.68 2.76
N HIS A 370 -20.64 16.38 2.40
CA HIS A 370 -22.02 16.26 2.89
C HIS A 370 -22.35 16.82 4.29
N ARG A 371 -22.80 18.08 4.30
CA ARG A 371 -24.16 18.47 4.76
C ARG A 371 -24.48 19.89 4.31
N LYS A 372 -25.65 20.08 3.70
CA LYS A 372 -26.23 21.40 3.43
C LYS A 372 -26.53 22.07 4.77
N SER A 373 -25.70 23.02 5.18
CA SER A 373 -26.08 24.01 6.18
C SER A 373 -26.68 25.20 5.44
N ARG A 374 -27.99 25.37 5.61
CA ARG A 374 -28.79 26.44 5.01
C ARG A 374 -28.84 27.58 6.05
N SER A 375 -27.87 28.48 6.02
CA SER A 375 -27.98 29.79 6.69
C SER A 375 -26.90 30.76 6.20
N ARG A 376 -27.32 32.01 6.00
CA ARG A 376 -26.61 33.21 5.52
C ARG A 376 -26.57 33.41 3.99
N ARG A 377 -26.96 34.62 3.61
CA ARG A 377 -27.26 35.16 2.26
C ARG A 377 -26.21 34.76 1.21
N GLN A 378 -26.68 34.36 0.02
CA GLN A 378 -25.87 33.93 -1.13
C GLN A 378 -24.93 35.05 -1.58
N SER A 379 -23.62 34.90 -1.35
CA SER A 379 -22.60 35.66 -2.10
C SER A 379 -22.49 35.07 -3.50
N ALA A 380 -22.39 35.93 -4.52
CA ALA A 380 -22.26 35.55 -5.91
C ALA A 380 -21.08 34.58 -6.11
N ALA A 381 -21.24 33.58 -6.98
CA ALA A 381 -20.19 32.59 -7.27
C ALA A 381 -18.91 33.30 -7.78
N GLU A 382 -17.86 33.32 -6.95
CA GLU A 382 -16.61 34.01 -7.28
C GLU A 382 -15.95 33.45 -8.56
N PRO A 383 -15.43 34.33 -9.44
CA PRO A 383 -14.72 33.92 -10.63
C PRO A 383 -13.40 33.21 -10.28
N CYS A 384 -12.87 32.43 -11.23
CA CYS A 384 -11.58 31.77 -11.09
C CYS A 384 -10.47 32.81 -10.86
N CYS A 385 -9.68 32.66 -9.80
CA CYS A 385 -8.57 33.57 -9.45
C CYS A 385 -7.41 33.63 -10.45
N VAL A 386 -7.41 32.76 -11.48
CA VAL A 386 -6.35 32.72 -12.51
C VAL A 386 -6.86 33.21 -13.87
N CYS A 387 -8.07 32.81 -14.28
CA CYS A 387 -8.60 33.14 -15.61
C CYS A 387 -9.87 33.99 -15.59
N SER A 388 -10.33 34.40 -14.41
CA SER A 388 -11.51 35.23 -14.16
C SER A 388 -12.84 34.71 -14.71
N ARG A 389 -12.87 33.49 -15.27
CA ARG A 389 -14.09 32.84 -15.73
C ARG A 389 -14.95 32.45 -14.54
N LYS A 390 -16.27 32.63 -14.63
CA LYS A 390 -17.24 32.14 -13.63
C LYS A 390 -17.47 30.63 -13.78
N PRO A 391 -17.95 29.92 -12.74
CA PRO A 391 -18.28 28.50 -12.87
C PRO A 391 -19.39 28.32 -13.90
N ALA A 392 -19.25 27.33 -14.78
CA ALA A 392 -20.31 26.98 -15.71
C ALA A 392 -21.57 26.59 -14.92
N MET A 393 -22.73 27.10 -15.32
CA MET A 393 -24.03 26.84 -14.66
C MET A 393 -24.16 27.37 -13.22
N ALA A 394 -23.32 28.34 -12.80
CA ALA A 394 -23.40 28.95 -11.47
C ALA A 394 -24.80 29.53 -11.16
N ALA A 395 -25.50 30.06 -12.16
CA ALA A 395 -26.85 30.62 -12.04
C ALA A 395 -27.97 29.55 -11.95
N ILE A 396 -27.70 28.30 -12.35
CA ILE A 396 -28.73 27.26 -12.53
C ILE A 396 -28.64 26.18 -11.45
N VAL A 397 -27.42 25.73 -11.11
CA VAL A 397 -27.21 24.62 -10.15
C VAL A 397 -26.40 25.03 -8.92
N GLY A 398 -26.07 26.32 -8.77
CA GLY A 398 -25.21 26.80 -7.68
C GLY A 398 -23.80 26.21 -7.71
N ALA A 399 -23.29 25.87 -8.89
CA ALA A 399 -21.95 25.32 -9.05
C ALA A 399 -20.89 26.32 -8.60
N THR A 400 -19.97 25.87 -7.74
CA THR A 400 -18.82 26.66 -7.25
C THR A 400 -17.51 26.07 -7.76
N HIS A 401 -16.51 26.93 -7.96
CA HIS A 401 -15.15 26.49 -8.22
C HIS A 401 -14.57 25.74 -7.02
N ARG A 402 -13.54 24.92 -7.26
CA ARG A 402 -12.72 24.39 -6.16
C ARG A 402 -11.99 25.54 -5.52
N THR A 403 -11.67 25.43 -4.24
CA THR A 403 -10.91 26.46 -3.55
C THR A 403 -9.41 26.12 -3.58
N CYS A 404 -8.59 27.13 -3.83
CA CYS A 404 -7.14 27.02 -3.72
C CYS A 404 -6.72 26.83 -2.26
N GLY A 405 -5.92 25.81 -1.94
CA GLY A 405 -5.42 25.57 -0.57
C GLY A 405 -4.34 26.54 -0.09
N VAL A 406 -3.90 27.48 -0.94
CA VAL A 406 -2.89 28.50 -0.60
C VAL A 406 -3.52 29.88 -0.44
N CYS A 407 -4.21 30.39 -1.48
CA CYS A 407 -4.85 31.70 -1.42
C CYS A 407 -6.34 31.68 -1.07
N LEU A 408 -6.94 30.51 -0.84
CA LEU A 408 -8.34 30.32 -0.46
C LEU A 408 -9.40 30.87 -1.45
N ARG A 409 -8.98 31.28 -2.66
CA ARG A 409 -9.87 31.75 -3.73
C ARG A 409 -10.35 30.62 -4.65
N GLY A 410 -11.48 30.83 -5.32
CA GLY A 410 -12.03 29.90 -6.31
C GLY A 410 -11.09 29.69 -7.50
N VAL A 411 -10.89 28.44 -7.93
CA VAL A 411 -10.07 28.04 -9.08
C VAL A 411 -10.79 26.98 -9.93
N CYS A 412 -10.81 27.18 -11.24
CA CYS A 412 -11.46 26.26 -12.16
C CYS A 412 -10.62 25.00 -12.40
N ASN A 413 -11.26 23.97 -12.97
CA ASN A 413 -10.60 22.67 -13.21
C ASN A 413 -9.36 22.76 -14.13
N LYS A 414 -9.25 23.76 -15.01
CA LYS A 414 -8.08 23.96 -15.91
C LYS A 414 -6.93 24.76 -15.25
N CYS A 415 -7.23 25.52 -14.21
CA CYS A 415 -6.29 26.44 -13.57
C CYS A 415 -5.73 25.93 -12.23
N HIS A 416 -6.18 24.77 -11.76
CA HIS A 416 -5.67 24.13 -10.55
C HIS A 416 -4.72 22.97 -10.87
N VAL A 417 -3.81 22.70 -9.94
CA VAL A 417 -2.91 21.54 -9.91
C VAL A 417 -2.94 20.99 -8.49
N LYS A 418 -2.95 19.67 -8.33
CA LYS A 418 -2.90 19.05 -7.00
C LYS A 418 -1.47 19.08 -6.47
N ARG A 419 -1.27 19.60 -5.27
CA ARG A 419 0.04 19.68 -4.59
C ARG A 419 -0.10 19.34 -3.12
N ARG A 420 1.02 19.03 -2.47
CA ARG A 420 1.06 18.73 -1.04
C ARG A 420 1.47 19.98 -0.26
N LEU A 421 0.84 20.19 0.90
CA LEU A 421 1.26 21.16 1.91
C LEU A 421 1.73 20.42 3.16
N PHE A 422 2.63 21.03 3.92
CA PHE A 422 3.14 20.48 5.16
C PHE A 422 2.13 20.77 6.27
N THR A 423 1.54 19.70 6.82
CA THR A 423 0.61 19.78 7.96
C THR A 423 1.03 18.76 9.00
N ARG A 424 0.78 19.01 10.28
CA ARG A 424 1.02 17.99 11.32
C ARG A 424 -0.13 16.98 11.36
N PRO A 425 0.13 15.66 11.53
CA PRO A 425 1.43 15.00 11.55
C PRO A 425 1.97 14.62 10.15
N GLN A 426 1.18 14.74 9.08
CA GLN A 426 1.57 14.31 7.74
C GLN A 426 1.20 15.31 6.64
N PRO A 427 1.93 15.37 5.51
CA PRO A 427 1.58 16.25 4.39
C PRO A 427 0.19 15.96 3.80
N VAL A 428 -0.56 17.01 3.45
CA VAL A 428 -1.92 16.90 2.89
C VAL A 428 -1.97 17.39 1.45
N THR A 429 -2.70 16.66 0.59
CA THR A 429 -2.89 17.07 -0.81
C THR A 429 -4.05 18.06 -0.95
N VAL A 430 -3.76 19.24 -1.49
CA VAL A 430 -4.72 20.31 -1.77
C VAL A 430 -4.75 20.67 -3.26
N SER A 431 -5.79 21.39 -3.68
CA SER A 431 -5.82 22.02 -5.01
C SER A 431 -5.10 23.37 -4.92
N CYS A 432 -4.06 23.60 -5.71
CA CYS A 432 -3.35 24.88 -5.77
C CYS A 432 -3.59 25.55 -7.12
N CYS A 433 -3.83 26.86 -7.15
CA CYS A 433 -3.95 27.59 -8.41
C CYS A 433 -2.57 27.82 -9.04
N LYS A 434 -2.50 27.88 -10.37
CA LYS A 434 -1.23 28.08 -11.10
C LYS A 434 -0.51 29.38 -10.72
N SER A 435 -1.24 30.42 -10.32
CA SER A 435 -0.65 31.68 -9.85
C SER A 435 0.12 31.48 -8.53
N CYS A 436 -0.49 30.85 -7.52
CA CYS A 436 0.20 30.51 -6.28
C CYS A 436 1.40 29.58 -6.49
N LEU A 437 1.35 28.70 -7.51
CA LEU A 437 2.49 27.85 -7.84
C LEU A 437 3.68 28.65 -8.39
N LEU A 438 3.42 29.63 -9.26
CA LEU A 438 4.47 30.48 -9.81
C LEU A 438 5.07 31.39 -8.74
N GLU A 439 4.21 31.99 -7.91
CA GLU A 439 4.61 32.85 -6.81
C GLU A 439 5.42 32.09 -5.76
N ALA A 440 5.01 30.87 -5.40
CA ALA A 440 5.76 30.02 -4.48
C ALA A 440 7.15 29.67 -5.03
N LYS A 441 7.33 29.53 -6.34
CA LYS A 441 8.67 29.31 -6.94
C LYS A 441 9.59 30.52 -6.85
N GLN A 442 9.03 31.72 -6.71
CA GLN A 442 9.77 32.98 -6.63
C GLN A 442 10.01 33.42 -5.18
N LEU A 443 9.51 32.67 -4.19
CA LEU A 443 9.75 32.96 -2.78
C LEU A 443 11.22 32.73 -2.42
N VAL A 444 11.84 33.80 -1.93
CA VAL A 444 13.12 33.73 -1.21
C VAL A 444 12.87 33.04 0.12
N VAL A 445 13.68 32.02 0.42
CA VAL A 445 13.56 31.22 1.65
C VAL A 445 14.93 31.13 2.30
N ASP A 446 14.98 31.27 3.63
CA ASP A 446 16.17 30.94 4.41
C ASP A 446 15.99 29.55 5.03
N PRO A 447 16.87 28.57 4.76
CA PRO A 447 16.84 27.26 5.40
C PRO A 447 16.97 27.32 6.92
N GLN A 448 17.52 28.41 7.48
CA GLN A 448 17.65 28.61 8.91
C GLN A 448 16.30 28.91 9.58
N ASP A 449 15.32 29.42 8.84
CA ASP A 449 13.97 29.63 9.35
C ASP A 449 13.30 28.30 9.71
N PRO A 450 12.39 28.28 10.70
CA PRO A 450 11.60 27.08 11.01
C PRO A 450 10.87 26.57 9.77
N CYS A 451 10.88 25.25 9.55
CA CYS A 451 10.17 24.69 8.40
C CYS A 451 8.68 25.04 8.48
N PRO A 452 8.07 25.58 7.39
CA PRO A 452 6.67 25.99 7.41
C PRO A 452 5.76 24.78 7.59
N MET A 453 4.85 24.85 8.56
CA MET A 453 3.92 23.78 8.91
C MET A 453 2.55 24.35 9.29
N LEU A 454 1.48 23.82 8.70
CA LEU A 454 0.11 24.13 9.12
C LEU A 454 -0.26 23.31 10.38
N PRO A 455 -0.98 23.89 11.35
CA PRO A 455 -1.41 23.21 12.57
C PRO A 455 -2.52 22.16 12.32
N VAL A 456 -2.58 21.16 13.20
CA VAL A 456 -3.44 19.94 13.09
C VAL A 456 -4.94 20.23 13.16
N TRP A 457 -5.38 21.26 13.90
CA TRP A 457 -6.81 21.49 14.16
C TRP A 457 -7.60 21.89 12.90
N ALA A 458 -6.91 22.14 11.79
CA ALA A 458 -7.50 22.39 10.49
C ALA A 458 -8.17 21.14 9.87
N VAL A 459 -7.98 19.92 10.40
CA VAL A 459 -8.62 18.70 9.89
C VAL A 459 -9.59 18.12 10.95
N PRO A 460 -10.91 17.99 10.68
CA PRO A 460 -11.80 17.35 11.65
C PRO A 460 -11.49 15.86 11.79
N THR A 461 -11.15 15.44 13.00
CA THR A 461 -11.04 14.05 13.44
C THR A 461 -12.41 13.37 13.34
N ILE A 462 -12.46 12.25 12.63
CA ILE A 462 -13.65 11.39 12.57
C ILE A 462 -13.73 10.62 13.89
N GLY A 463 -14.76 10.91 14.69
CA GLY A 463 -15.27 9.96 15.70
C GLY A 463 -15.15 10.38 17.16
N SER A 464 -16.14 11.10 17.68
CA SER A 464 -16.63 10.91 19.05
C SER A 464 -18.08 11.41 19.14
N ARG A 465 -19.06 10.48 19.17
CA ARG A 465 -20.44 10.84 19.51
C ARG A 465 -20.56 10.89 21.03
N ARG A 466 -20.78 12.08 21.59
CA ARG A 466 -21.41 12.21 22.91
C ARG A 466 -22.91 11.93 22.75
N LEU A 467 -23.37 10.99 23.55
CA LEU A 467 -24.77 10.66 23.78
C LEU A 467 -25.38 11.67 24.76
N SER A 468 -26.64 12.08 24.51
CA SER A 468 -27.71 12.39 25.48
C SER A 468 -28.91 13.04 24.76
N PRO A 469 -30.14 13.03 25.30
CA PRO A 469 -30.87 11.89 25.84
C PRO A 469 -32.28 11.76 25.20
N VAL A 470 -32.93 10.67 25.58
CA VAL A 470 -34.19 10.08 25.11
C VAL A 470 -35.44 10.94 25.42
N GLY A 471 -36.36 11.00 24.46
CA GLY A 471 -37.76 11.41 24.64
C GLY A 471 -38.73 10.43 23.98
N LEU A 472 -39.42 9.65 24.80
CA LEU A 472 -40.59 8.77 24.56
C LEU A 472 -41.77 9.60 23.98
N ARG A 473 -42.75 9.16 23.15
CA ARG A 473 -43.59 7.95 22.88
C ARG A 473 -44.56 8.36 21.70
N PRO A 474 -45.57 7.59 21.24
CA PRO A 474 -45.69 6.17 20.89
C PRO A 474 -46.36 5.89 19.52
N HIS A 475 -46.39 4.61 19.15
CA HIS A 475 -47.11 3.89 18.08
C HIS A 475 -48.41 4.50 17.48
N ASN A 476 -48.57 4.38 16.15
CA ASN A 476 -49.49 3.38 15.58
C ASN A 476 -49.32 3.19 14.05
N GLN A 477 -49.60 1.95 13.66
CA GLN A 477 -49.48 1.34 12.34
C GLN A 477 -50.88 1.21 11.74
N THR A 478 -51.09 1.50 10.45
CA THR A 478 -51.93 0.70 9.52
C THR A 478 -52.02 1.30 8.10
N ASP A 479 -51.70 0.42 7.16
CA ASP A 479 -52.44 0.07 5.93
C ASP A 479 -52.63 1.02 4.72
N ARG A 480 -52.01 0.52 3.63
CA ARG A 480 -52.60 0.08 2.35
C ARG A 480 -52.81 1.09 1.20
N GLU A 481 -52.07 0.76 0.15
CA GLU A 481 -52.35 0.91 -1.27
C GLU A 481 -53.81 0.63 -1.67
N LYS A 482 -54.31 1.48 -2.58
CA LYS A 482 -55.36 1.29 -3.59
C LYS A 482 -55.15 2.42 -4.62
N LEU A 483 -55.35 2.34 -5.93
CA LEU A 483 -56.15 1.45 -6.77
C LEU A 483 -55.87 1.79 -8.26
N ARG A 484 -55.86 0.78 -9.14
CA ARG A 484 -56.31 0.87 -10.54
C ARG A 484 -57.62 0.06 -10.64
N LYS A 485 -58.66 0.61 -11.28
CA LYS A 485 -59.93 -0.08 -11.57
C LYS A 485 -60.32 0.14 -13.03
N MET A 486 -60.72 -0.94 -13.71
CA MET A 486 -61.60 -0.94 -14.88
C MET A 486 -62.81 -1.83 -14.58
N SER A 487 -63.95 -1.43 -15.11
CA SER A 487 -65.31 -1.91 -14.85
C SER A 487 -65.74 -3.03 -15.80
N SER A 488 -66.46 -4.03 -15.25
CA SER A 488 -67.45 -4.83 -15.98
C SER A 488 -68.84 -4.55 -15.39
N LEU A 489 -69.83 -4.35 -16.24
CA LEU A 489 -71.23 -4.16 -15.84
C LEU A 489 -71.91 -5.52 -15.75
N THR A 490 -72.36 -5.87 -14.55
CA THR A 490 -73.30 -6.96 -14.28
C THR A 490 -74.60 -6.31 -13.82
N LEU A 491 -75.71 -6.58 -14.52
CA LEU A 491 -77.05 -6.15 -14.11
C LEU A 491 -77.56 -7.09 -13.01
N SER A 492 -77.64 -6.59 -11.78
CA SER A 492 -78.21 -7.30 -10.62
C SER A 492 -79.59 -6.73 -10.27
N LEU A 493 -80.56 -7.63 -10.07
CA LEU A 493 -81.92 -7.34 -9.62
C LEU A 493 -81.92 -6.71 -8.21
N PRO A 494 -82.96 -5.92 -7.84
CA PRO A 494 -83.05 -5.27 -6.54
C PRO A 494 -83.27 -6.26 -5.38
N THR A 495 -82.78 -5.87 -4.20
CA THR A 495 -82.84 -6.63 -2.95
C THR A 495 -84.27 -6.71 -2.40
N PRO A 496 -84.71 -7.86 -1.86
CA PRO A 496 -86.03 -7.98 -1.23
C PRO A 496 -86.17 -7.13 0.06
N PRO A 497 -87.41 -6.80 0.48
CA PRO A 497 -87.67 -5.99 1.68
C PRO A 497 -87.18 -6.64 2.98
N ALA A 498 -86.92 -5.82 4.01
CA ALA A 498 -86.22 -6.15 5.25
C ALA A 498 -86.89 -7.17 6.21
N GLY A 499 -87.92 -7.90 5.77
CA GLY A 499 -88.63 -8.91 6.58
C GLY A 499 -88.81 -10.27 5.90
N PHE A 500 -88.15 -10.53 4.77
CA PHE A 500 -88.35 -11.75 3.99
C PHE A 500 -87.44 -12.90 4.45
N THR A 501 -88.01 -14.01 4.92
CA THR A 501 -87.28 -15.14 5.55
C THR A 501 -87.49 -16.51 4.90
N GLU A 502 -88.04 -16.59 3.67
CA GLU A 502 -88.17 -17.89 2.98
C GLU A 502 -87.18 -18.09 1.82
N PRO A 503 -86.55 -19.28 1.68
CA PRO A 503 -85.39 -19.48 0.81
C PRO A 503 -85.70 -19.84 -0.65
N LYS A 504 -86.96 -19.82 -1.13
CA LYS A 504 -87.28 -20.19 -2.53
C LYS A 504 -88.49 -19.44 -3.09
N ALA A 505 -88.23 -18.40 -3.86
CA ALA A 505 -89.18 -17.88 -4.84
C ALA A 505 -88.52 -17.86 -6.23
N VAL A 506 -88.98 -18.75 -7.12
CA VAL A 506 -88.76 -18.64 -8.56
C VAL A 506 -89.82 -17.66 -9.08
N LEU A 507 -89.42 -16.42 -9.38
CA LEU A 507 -90.28 -15.51 -10.13
C LEU A 507 -90.19 -15.90 -11.61
N GLY A 508 -91.28 -16.49 -12.13
CA GLY A 508 -91.43 -16.75 -13.55
C GLY A 508 -91.35 -15.44 -14.36
N LEU A 509 -90.54 -15.42 -15.40
CA LEU A 509 -90.54 -14.35 -16.39
C LEU A 509 -91.86 -14.40 -17.16
N GLY A 510 -92.87 -13.70 -16.66
CA GLY A 510 -94.11 -13.45 -17.38
C GLY A 510 -93.90 -12.44 -18.52
N GLY A 511 -94.41 -12.78 -19.70
CA GLY A 511 -94.62 -11.84 -20.81
C GLY A 511 -93.83 -12.16 -22.08
N TYR A 512 -94.53 -12.74 -23.07
CA TYR A 512 -94.07 -13.08 -24.43
C TYR A 512 -93.20 -12.01 -25.11
N PHE A 513 -92.16 -12.45 -25.84
CA PHE A 513 -91.69 -11.71 -27.02
C PHE A 513 -92.54 -12.14 -28.22
N ALA A 514 -93.31 -11.21 -28.78
CA ALA A 514 -93.96 -11.44 -30.07
C ALA A 514 -92.89 -11.71 -31.14
N GLN A 515 -92.95 -12.87 -31.77
CA GLN A 515 -92.04 -13.23 -32.87
C GLN A 515 -92.45 -12.46 -34.12
N LYS A 516 -91.88 -11.27 -34.31
CA LYS A 516 -92.13 -10.45 -35.50
C LYS A 516 -91.35 -11.05 -36.67
N ARG A 517 -92.04 -11.45 -37.75
CA ARG A 517 -91.39 -11.88 -38.99
C ARG A 517 -90.73 -10.66 -39.63
N VAL A 518 -89.40 -10.62 -39.64
CA VAL A 518 -88.61 -9.52 -40.18
C VAL A 518 -87.95 -9.99 -41.46
N GLU A 519 -88.22 -9.33 -42.57
CA GLU A 519 -87.53 -9.60 -43.83
C GLU A 519 -86.26 -8.75 -43.91
N PRO A 520 -85.11 -9.33 -44.32
CA PRO A 520 -83.92 -8.55 -44.52
C PRO A 520 -84.17 -7.59 -45.70
N VAL A 521 -83.97 -6.30 -45.49
CA VAL A 521 -84.06 -5.26 -46.54
C VAL A 521 -82.71 -4.53 -46.68
N GLY A 522 -82.45 -3.98 -47.87
CA GLY A 522 -81.22 -3.26 -48.17
C GLY A 522 -79.95 -4.13 -48.14
N ARG A 523 -78.90 -3.70 -47.43
CA ARG A 523 -77.59 -4.40 -47.42
C ARG A 523 -77.68 -5.83 -46.87
N ALA A 524 -78.58 -6.06 -45.91
CA ALA A 524 -78.81 -7.39 -45.33
C ALA A 524 -79.48 -8.33 -46.34
N PHE A 525 -80.40 -7.83 -47.17
CA PHE A 525 -80.99 -8.59 -48.28
C PHE A 525 -79.92 -8.97 -49.31
N ASN A 526 -79.11 -7.99 -49.75
CA ASN A 526 -78.05 -8.21 -50.73
C ASN A 526 -76.95 -9.16 -50.23
N LYS A 527 -76.70 -9.22 -48.92
CA LYS A 527 -75.80 -10.20 -48.30
C LYS A 527 -76.42 -11.61 -48.35
N ARG A 528 -77.69 -11.75 -47.95
CA ARG A 528 -78.42 -13.03 -47.97
C ARG A 528 -78.57 -13.58 -49.39
N ALA A 529 -78.91 -12.75 -50.37
CA ALA A 529 -79.06 -13.13 -51.77
C ALA A 529 -77.72 -13.64 -52.36
N ARG A 530 -76.60 -12.96 -52.06
CA ARG A 530 -75.26 -13.41 -52.49
C ARG A 530 -74.85 -14.74 -51.87
N ASN A 531 -75.14 -14.94 -50.58
CA ASN A 531 -74.84 -16.20 -49.90
C ASN A 531 -75.67 -17.36 -50.49
N MET A 532 -76.95 -17.11 -50.78
CA MET A 532 -77.86 -18.10 -51.37
C MET A 532 -77.46 -18.47 -52.81
N ALA A 533 -77.05 -17.49 -53.62
CA ALA A 533 -76.54 -17.72 -54.99
C ALA A 533 -75.23 -18.52 -55.03
N ARG A 534 -74.47 -18.56 -53.92
CA ARG A 534 -73.22 -19.32 -53.76
C ARG A 534 -73.40 -20.65 -53.02
N GLY A 535 -74.64 -21.06 -52.75
CA GLY A 535 -74.95 -22.30 -52.02
C GLY A 535 -74.56 -22.29 -50.53
N ARG A 536 -74.36 -21.11 -49.92
CA ARG A 536 -73.96 -20.96 -48.51
C ARG A 536 -75.17 -20.67 -47.61
N SER A 537 -75.06 -21.01 -46.32
CA SER A 537 -76.11 -20.75 -45.34
C SER A 537 -76.34 -19.25 -45.14
N ALA A 538 -77.59 -18.87 -44.83
CA ALA A 538 -78.01 -17.47 -44.70
C ALA A 538 -77.31 -16.70 -43.55
N SER A 539 -76.68 -17.42 -42.61
CA SER A 539 -75.94 -16.87 -41.47
C SER A 539 -74.42 -16.88 -41.65
N CYS A 540 -73.88 -17.42 -42.75
CA CYS A 540 -72.45 -17.46 -43.00
C CYS A 540 -71.91 -16.05 -43.22
N GLU A 541 -71.14 -15.54 -42.26
CA GLU A 541 -70.32 -14.36 -42.47
C GLU A 541 -69.09 -14.78 -43.26
N ASP A 542 -68.87 -14.18 -44.42
CA ASP A 542 -67.55 -14.20 -45.06
C ASP A 542 -66.61 -13.41 -44.13
N VAL A 543 -66.03 -14.10 -43.15
CA VAL A 543 -64.91 -13.59 -42.39
C VAL A 543 -63.73 -13.64 -43.35
N ASP A 544 -63.51 -12.55 -44.06
CA ASP A 544 -62.29 -12.38 -44.83
C ASP A 544 -61.15 -12.33 -43.82
N GLU A 545 -60.54 -13.50 -43.56
CA GLU A 545 -59.41 -13.66 -42.64
C GLU A 545 -58.28 -12.68 -42.97
N ALA A 546 -58.11 -12.32 -44.25
CA ALA A 546 -57.15 -11.30 -44.67
C ALA A 546 -57.61 -9.88 -44.29
N ALA A 547 -58.91 -9.59 -44.27
CA ALA A 547 -59.43 -8.32 -43.73
C ALA A 547 -59.31 -8.25 -42.20
N LEU A 548 -59.58 -9.35 -41.48
CA LEU A 548 -59.38 -9.41 -40.03
C LEU A 548 -57.90 -9.28 -39.67
N ALA A 549 -56.99 -9.94 -40.39
CA ALA A 549 -55.56 -9.81 -40.19
C ALA A 549 -55.06 -8.37 -40.43
N ARG A 550 -55.54 -7.70 -41.49
CA ARG A 550 -55.25 -6.28 -41.76
C ARG A 550 -55.76 -5.37 -40.64
N GLU A 551 -56.97 -5.62 -40.14
CA GLU A 551 -57.55 -4.84 -39.04
C GLU A 551 -56.83 -5.07 -37.70
N ALA A 552 -56.42 -6.31 -37.43
CA ALA A 552 -55.62 -6.66 -36.26
C ALA A 552 -54.24 -5.97 -36.30
N LEU A 553 -53.59 -5.95 -37.47
CA LEU A 553 -52.30 -5.26 -37.67
C LEU A 553 -52.45 -3.75 -37.48
N ARG A 554 -53.50 -3.14 -38.03
CA ARG A 554 -53.83 -1.71 -37.83
C ARG A 554 -54.05 -1.38 -36.35
N LYS A 555 -54.81 -2.21 -35.62
CA LYS A 555 -55.03 -2.04 -34.18
C LYS A 555 -53.74 -2.19 -33.38
N HIS A 556 -52.86 -3.12 -33.77
CA HIS A 556 -51.55 -3.30 -33.16
C HIS A 556 -50.66 -2.06 -33.38
N GLU A 557 -50.59 -1.55 -34.61
CA GLU A 557 -49.82 -0.33 -34.94
C GLU A 557 -50.33 0.90 -34.19
N GLU A 558 -51.64 1.12 -34.12
CA GLU A 558 -52.23 2.22 -33.35
C GLU A 558 -51.96 2.08 -31.85
N SER A 559 -51.94 0.85 -31.31
CA SER A 559 -51.55 0.59 -29.92
C SER A 559 -50.09 0.99 -29.65
N VAL A 560 -49.18 0.69 -30.58
CA VAL A 560 -47.76 1.09 -30.52
C VAL A 560 -47.63 2.62 -30.58
N LEU A 561 -48.31 3.28 -31.53
CA LEU A 561 -48.31 4.75 -31.64
C LEU A 561 -48.92 5.41 -30.40
N ARG A 562 -49.98 4.84 -29.82
CA ARG A 562 -50.58 5.34 -28.58
C ARG A 562 -49.61 5.28 -27.40
N LYS A 563 -48.78 4.24 -27.30
CA LYS A 563 -47.71 4.14 -26.30
C LYS A 563 -46.63 5.21 -26.55
N TYR A 564 -46.21 5.38 -27.80
CA TYR A 564 -45.26 6.41 -28.21
C TYR A 564 -45.75 7.83 -27.88
N ARG A 565 -46.98 8.21 -28.27
CA ARG A 565 -47.57 9.52 -27.91
C ARG A 565 -47.63 9.72 -26.39
N ARG A 566 -47.78 8.64 -25.61
CA ARG A 566 -47.76 8.71 -24.13
C ARG A 566 -46.34 8.93 -23.60
N SER A 567 -45.31 8.32 -24.18
CA SER A 567 -43.92 8.50 -23.72
C SER A 567 -43.37 9.91 -23.99
N LEU A 568 -43.96 10.64 -24.94
CA LEU A 568 -43.61 12.02 -25.27
C LEU A 568 -44.30 13.08 -24.39
N ARG A 569 -45.36 12.73 -23.65
CA ARG A 569 -46.13 13.72 -22.89
C ARG A 569 -45.28 14.42 -21.83
N GLY A 570 -45.27 15.76 -21.86
CA GLY A 570 -44.57 16.60 -20.91
C GLY A 570 -43.05 16.64 -21.09
N LYS A 571 -42.52 16.11 -22.20
CA LYS A 571 -41.09 16.14 -22.54
C LYS A 571 -40.88 16.96 -23.81
N ASN A 572 -39.75 17.67 -23.87
CA ASN A 572 -39.29 18.30 -25.10
C ASN A 572 -38.77 17.22 -26.06
N PHE A 573 -39.24 17.23 -27.31
CA PHE A 573 -38.93 16.20 -28.30
C PHE A 573 -37.44 16.15 -28.67
N LEU A 574 -36.79 17.32 -28.69
CA LEU A 574 -35.38 17.44 -29.07
C LEU A 574 -34.42 16.92 -28.00
N ASP A 575 -34.85 16.89 -26.74
CA ASP A 575 -34.05 16.41 -25.60
C ASP A 575 -34.13 14.88 -25.42
N LEU A 576 -34.94 14.20 -26.24
CA LEU A 576 -35.09 12.76 -26.21
C LEU A 576 -33.94 12.06 -26.93
N THR A 577 -33.62 10.84 -26.50
CA THR A 577 -32.66 10.00 -27.24
C THR A 577 -33.20 9.65 -28.63
N MET A 578 -32.34 9.37 -29.60
CA MET A 578 -32.75 8.98 -30.96
C MET A 578 -33.65 7.73 -30.94
N TYR A 579 -33.41 6.82 -29.99
CA TYR A 579 -34.28 5.67 -29.73
C TYR A 579 -35.68 6.11 -29.26
N GLN A 580 -35.76 7.05 -28.33
CA GLN A 580 -37.04 7.60 -27.86
C GLN A 580 -37.77 8.39 -28.95
N GLN A 581 -37.04 9.16 -29.79
CA GLN A 581 -37.59 9.90 -30.93
C GLN A 581 -38.23 8.97 -31.97
N LEU A 582 -37.70 7.76 -32.16
CA LEU A 582 -38.30 6.74 -33.03
C LEU A 582 -39.31 5.83 -32.31
N GLY A 583 -39.59 6.04 -31.02
CA GLY A 583 -40.50 5.16 -30.26
C GLY A 583 -39.93 3.76 -29.99
N LEU A 584 -38.61 3.64 -29.95
CA LEU A 584 -37.83 2.44 -29.67
C LEU A 584 -37.22 2.44 -28.25
N ALA A 585 -37.81 3.22 -27.33
CA ALA A 585 -37.30 3.36 -25.95
C ALA A 585 -37.22 2.03 -25.19
N ASP A 586 -38.14 1.10 -25.47
CA ASP A 586 -38.23 -0.20 -24.79
C ASP A 586 -37.12 -1.18 -25.23
N VAL A 587 -36.62 -1.03 -26.47
CA VAL A 587 -35.56 -1.89 -27.04
C VAL A 587 -34.18 -1.25 -26.83
N GLY A 588 -34.08 0.08 -26.94
CA GLY A 588 -32.85 0.82 -26.75
C GLY A 588 -31.75 0.40 -27.73
N PHE A 589 -30.56 0.08 -27.19
CA PHE A 589 -29.33 -0.17 -27.96
C PHE A 589 -29.36 -1.47 -28.79
N ASP A 590 -30.14 -2.47 -28.36
CA ASP A 590 -30.23 -3.78 -29.01
C ASP A 590 -31.18 -3.81 -30.22
N VAL A 591 -31.56 -2.63 -30.74
CA VAL A 591 -32.46 -2.52 -31.88
C VAL A 591 -31.84 -3.07 -33.16
N THR A 592 -32.63 -3.83 -33.92
CA THR A 592 -32.26 -4.32 -35.26
C THR A 592 -32.64 -3.33 -36.36
N ASP A 593 -31.95 -3.38 -37.49
CA ASP A 593 -32.21 -2.47 -38.62
C ASP A 593 -33.66 -2.54 -39.13
N GLU A 594 -34.28 -3.73 -39.08
CA GLU A 594 -35.69 -3.90 -39.44
C GLU A 594 -36.63 -3.18 -38.47
N GLN A 595 -36.32 -3.21 -37.17
CA GLN A 595 -37.09 -2.51 -36.15
C GLN A 595 -36.94 -1.00 -36.30
N VAL A 596 -35.74 -0.50 -36.63
CA VAL A 596 -35.47 0.92 -36.93
C VAL A 596 -36.30 1.38 -38.13
N LYS A 597 -36.30 0.63 -39.25
CA LYS A 597 -37.11 0.95 -40.44
C LYS A 597 -38.61 1.00 -40.14
N LYS A 598 -39.13 -0.04 -39.48
CA LYS A 598 -40.56 -0.11 -39.12
C LYS A 598 -40.95 1.02 -38.16
N ALA A 599 -40.10 1.35 -37.20
CA ALA A 599 -40.33 2.44 -36.26
C ALA A 599 -40.29 3.82 -36.93
N TYR A 600 -39.31 4.04 -37.80
CA TYR A 600 -39.21 5.27 -38.58
C TYR A 600 -40.44 5.51 -39.45
N HIS A 601 -40.91 4.52 -40.21
CA HIS A 601 -42.13 4.69 -41.02
C HIS A 601 -43.36 5.06 -40.18
N ARG A 602 -43.53 4.42 -39.01
CA ARG A 602 -44.64 4.74 -38.08
C ARG A 602 -44.55 6.18 -37.55
N VAL A 603 -43.38 6.60 -37.10
CA VAL A 603 -43.18 7.92 -36.49
C VAL A 603 -43.15 9.04 -37.53
N LEU A 604 -42.59 8.77 -38.72
CA LEU A 604 -42.56 9.71 -39.83
C LEU A 604 -43.98 10.12 -40.22
N ILE A 605 -44.92 9.17 -40.28
CA ILE A 605 -46.34 9.44 -40.57
C ILE A 605 -46.97 10.42 -39.57
N GLU A 606 -46.54 10.44 -38.30
CA GLU A 606 -47.05 11.36 -37.28
C GLU A 606 -46.43 12.76 -37.38
N HIS A 607 -45.13 12.84 -37.68
CA HIS A 607 -44.37 14.10 -37.69
C HIS A 607 -44.13 14.67 -39.10
N HIS A 608 -44.71 14.08 -40.15
CA HIS A 608 -44.59 14.57 -41.52
C HIS A 608 -45.18 15.98 -41.65
N PRO A 609 -44.57 16.90 -42.43
CA PRO A 609 -45.11 18.24 -42.68
C PRO A 609 -46.55 18.22 -43.22
N ASP A 610 -46.86 17.26 -44.09
CA ASP A 610 -48.21 17.04 -44.67
C ASP A 610 -49.29 16.74 -43.60
N LYS A 611 -48.94 16.12 -42.48
CA LYS A 611 -49.89 15.85 -41.37
C LYS A 611 -49.89 16.92 -40.28
N THR A 612 -48.74 17.54 -40.03
CA THR A 612 -48.59 18.53 -38.95
C THR A 612 -48.94 19.95 -39.40
N GLY A 613 -49.02 20.20 -40.72
CA GLY A 613 -49.27 21.52 -41.31
C GLY A 613 -48.09 22.49 -41.16
N LYS A 614 -46.91 21.99 -40.77
CA LYS A 614 -45.69 22.77 -40.60
C LYS A 614 -44.77 22.62 -41.80
N THR A 615 -43.84 23.56 -41.97
CA THR A 615 -42.81 23.50 -43.02
C THR A 615 -41.85 22.32 -42.84
N GLU A 616 -41.16 21.91 -43.90
CA GLU A 616 -40.11 20.88 -43.88
C GLU A 616 -38.96 21.18 -42.89
N ASN A 617 -38.83 22.43 -42.46
CA ASN A 617 -37.87 22.87 -41.43
C ASN A 617 -38.35 22.64 -39.97
N ASP A 618 -39.43 21.89 -39.73
CA ASP A 618 -39.89 21.60 -38.35
C ASP A 618 -38.79 20.83 -37.58
N PRO A 619 -38.32 21.33 -36.42
CA PRO A 619 -37.26 20.69 -35.66
C PRO A 619 -37.54 19.23 -35.30
N ASN A 620 -38.81 18.88 -35.08
CA ASN A 620 -39.20 17.50 -34.76
C ASN A 620 -39.08 16.56 -35.96
N TYR A 621 -39.50 17.02 -37.14
CA TYR A 621 -39.36 16.27 -38.39
C TYR A 621 -37.89 16.01 -38.72
N LEU A 622 -37.05 17.05 -38.64
CA LEU A 622 -35.60 16.96 -38.86
C LEU A 622 -34.93 16.04 -37.81
N ALA A 623 -35.38 16.06 -36.56
CA ALA A 623 -34.88 15.16 -35.53
C ALA A 623 -35.23 13.69 -35.83
N VAL A 624 -36.44 13.39 -36.31
CA VAL A 624 -36.84 12.03 -36.74
C VAL A 624 -36.00 11.54 -37.92
N GLN A 625 -35.78 12.39 -38.93
CA GLN A 625 -34.91 12.06 -40.07
C GLN A 625 -33.46 11.83 -39.65
N LYS A 626 -32.92 12.68 -38.77
CA LYS A 626 -31.57 12.54 -38.22
C LYS A 626 -31.45 11.25 -37.40
N ALA A 627 -32.43 10.93 -36.56
CA ALA A 627 -32.47 9.71 -35.78
C ALA A 627 -32.45 8.46 -36.65
N PHE A 628 -33.24 8.43 -37.72
CA PHE A 628 -33.22 7.32 -38.67
C PHE A 628 -31.88 7.20 -39.40
N THR A 629 -31.35 8.31 -39.93
CA THR A 629 -30.07 8.31 -40.68
C THR A 629 -28.90 7.86 -39.81
N THR A 630 -28.88 8.27 -38.54
CA THR A 630 -27.83 7.88 -37.59
C THR A 630 -27.97 6.43 -37.13
N LEU A 631 -29.18 5.97 -36.80
CA LEU A 631 -29.41 4.61 -36.28
C LEU A 631 -29.36 3.52 -37.35
N MET A 632 -29.58 3.87 -38.62
CA MET A 632 -29.47 2.94 -39.76
C MET A 632 -28.04 2.70 -40.22
N ASP A 633 -27.13 3.65 -39.99
CA ASP A 633 -25.73 3.52 -40.36
C ASP A 633 -24.95 2.90 -39.18
N PRO A 634 -24.34 1.71 -39.35
CA PRO A 634 -23.66 1.02 -38.25
C PRO A 634 -22.55 1.83 -37.58
N GLN A 635 -21.81 2.65 -38.34
CA GLN A 635 -20.73 3.47 -37.80
C GLN A 635 -21.29 4.66 -37.03
N LYS A 636 -22.30 5.35 -37.58
CA LYS A 636 -22.94 6.48 -36.90
C LYS A 636 -23.72 6.04 -35.66
N LYS A 637 -24.36 4.86 -35.69
CA LYS A 637 -25.01 4.24 -34.54
C LYS A 637 -24.00 3.97 -33.43
N ARG A 638 -22.86 3.33 -33.73
CA ARG A 638 -21.79 3.09 -32.74
C ARG A 638 -21.25 4.40 -32.16
N ALA A 639 -21.02 5.42 -32.99
CA ALA A 639 -20.56 6.72 -32.54
C ALA A 639 -21.57 7.42 -31.62
N TYR A 640 -22.87 7.33 -31.93
CA TYR A 640 -23.95 7.86 -31.11
C TYR A 640 -24.12 7.09 -29.79
N ASP A 641 -24.12 5.76 -29.83
CA ASP A 641 -24.28 4.92 -28.64
C ASP A 641 -23.10 5.09 -27.66
N SER A 642 -21.92 5.42 -28.18
CA SER A 642 -20.73 5.73 -27.38
C SER A 642 -20.84 7.05 -26.61
N GLN A 643 -21.72 7.96 -27.05
CA GLN A 643 -22.02 9.26 -26.42
C GLN A 643 -23.15 9.21 -25.41
N CYS A 644 -24.01 8.18 -25.51
CA CYS A 644 -25.15 8.05 -24.61
C CYS A 644 -24.65 7.87 -23.16
N ASP A 645 -25.37 8.49 -22.22
CA ASP A 645 -25.01 8.48 -20.80
C ASP A 645 -24.58 7.08 -20.33
N PHE A 646 -23.39 7.04 -19.72
CA PHE A 646 -22.77 5.84 -19.21
C PHE A 646 -22.12 6.14 -17.86
N ASP A 647 -22.45 5.35 -16.85
CA ASP A 647 -21.77 5.43 -15.57
C ASP A 647 -20.39 4.77 -15.69
N GLU A 648 -19.34 5.57 -15.79
CA GLU A 648 -17.95 5.11 -15.85
C GLU A 648 -17.39 4.69 -14.48
N TRP A 649 -18.19 4.81 -13.40
CA TRP A 649 -17.77 4.45 -12.06
C TRP A 649 -17.38 2.97 -11.94
N ILE A 650 -16.26 2.72 -11.26
CA ILE A 650 -15.78 1.38 -10.91
C ILE A 650 -15.43 1.34 -9.41
N PRO A 651 -15.62 0.20 -8.71
CA PRO A 651 -15.25 0.07 -7.30
C PRO A 651 -13.76 0.39 -7.06
N SER A 652 -13.45 1.02 -5.93
CA SER A 652 -12.07 1.44 -5.60
C SER A 652 -11.17 0.28 -5.16
N GLY A 653 -11.75 -0.87 -4.81
CA GLY A 653 -11.03 -2.05 -4.30
C GLY A 653 -10.72 -1.98 -2.81
N SER A 654 -11.24 -0.96 -2.12
CA SER A 654 -11.08 -0.73 -0.67
C SER A 654 -12.39 -0.85 0.09
N GLU A 655 -13.48 -1.13 -0.62
CA GLU A 655 -14.80 -1.38 -0.04
C GLU A 655 -14.77 -2.68 0.79
N LYS A 656 -15.46 -2.64 1.93
CA LYS A 656 -15.67 -3.84 2.74
C LYS A 656 -16.60 -4.79 2.00
N ILE A 657 -16.09 -5.96 1.65
CA ILE A 657 -16.82 -7.02 0.97
C ILE A 657 -17.25 -8.02 2.03
N ARG A 658 -18.56 -8.25 2.13
CA ARG A 658 -19.14 -9.08 3.18
C ARG A 658 -18.50 -10.46 3.27
N GLU A 659 -18.30 -11.13 2.13
CA GLU A 659 -17.73 -12.47 2.05
C GLU A 659 -16.23 -12.55 2.44
N ASN A 660 -15.58 -11.39 2.59
CA ASN A 660 -14.16 -11.26 2.90
C ASN A 660 -13.89 -10.82 4.35
N GLU A 661 -14.92 -10.41 5.09
CA GLU A 661 -14.83 -9.81 6.42
C GLU A 661 -15.39 -10.77 7.48
N ALA A 662 -14.73 -10.86 8.64
CA ALA A 662 -15.16 -11.77 9.71
C ALA A 662 -16.53 -11.41 10.34
N ASN A 663 -16.94 -10.15 10.23
CA ASN A 663 -18.16 -9.62 10.85
C ASN A 663 -19.36 -9.57 9.89
N ASN A 664 -19.22 -10.02 8.63
CA ASN A 664 -20.24 -9.89 7.59
C ASN A 664 -20.73 -8.44 7.32
N ASP A 665 -19.89 -7.44 7.60
CA ASP A 665 -20.19 -6.03 7.31
C ASP A 665 -19.81 -5.67 5.87
N GLY A 666 -20.76 -5.14 5.10
CA GLY A 666 -20.49 -4.62 3.75
C GLY A 666 -21.50 -5.05 2.69
N LYS A 667 -21.24 -4.68 1.44
CA LYS A 667 -21.99 -5.18 0.28
C LYS A 667 -21.44 -6.54 -0.15
N SER A 668 -22.28 -7.37 -0.75
CA SER A 668 -21.78 -8.59 -1.38
C SER A 668 -20.87 -8.25 -2.55
N PHE A 669 -19.82 -9.06 -2.78
CA PHE A 669 -18.96 -8.96 -3.96
C PHE A 669 -19.79 -8.88 -5.26
N TYR A 670 -20.81 -9.74 -5.39
CA TYR A 670 -21.66 -9.84 -6.58
C TYR A 670 -22.54 -8.62 -6.79
N GLU A 671 -23.06 -8.02 -5.71
CA GLU A 671 -23.83 -6.78 -5.76
C GLU A 671 -22.98 -5.55 -6.11
N LEU A 672 -21.70 -5.57 -5.73
CA LEU A 672 -20.77 -4.48 -5.97
C LEU A 672 -20.20 -4.49 -7.40
N TYR A 673 -19.74 -5.66 -7.87
CA TYR A 673 -19.06 -5.79 -9.16
C TYR A 673 -19.97 -6.26 -10.29
N GLY A 674 -20.99 -7.06 -10.01
CA GLY A 674 -21.90 -7.63 -11.01
C GLY A 674 -22.56 -6.58 -11.91
N PRO A 675 -23.25 -5.56 -11.35
CA PRO A 675 -23.88 -4.51 -12.15
C PRO A 675 -22.90 -3.74 -13.04
N VAL A 676 -21.66 -3.56 -12.56
CA VAL A 676 -20.61 -2.84 -13.30
C VAL A 676 -20.17 -3.67 -14.50
N PHE A 677 -19.90 -4.97 -14.34
CA PHE A 677 -19.57 -5.84 -15.48
C PHE A 677 -20.72 -5.93 -16.50
N THR A 678 -21.97 -6.07 -16.04
CA THR A 678 -23.15 -6.08 -16.91
C THR A 678 -23.30 -4.78 -17.70
N ALA A 679 -23.08 -3.62 -17.06
CA ALA A 679 -23.14 -2.33 -17.74
C ALA A 679 -22.05 -2.19 -18.81
N ASN A 680 -20.83 -2.69 -18.56
CA ASN A 680 -19.73 -2.65 -19.53
C ASN A 680 -19.89 -3.68 -20.65
N ALA A 681 -20.59 -4.80 -20.41
CA ALA A 681 -20.82 -5.87 -21.39
C ALA A 681 -21.50 -5.38 -22.68
N ARG A 682 -22.29 -4.29 -22.60
CA ARG A 682 -22.94 -3.66 -23.76
C ARG A 682 -21.95 -3.24 -24.85
N PHE A 683 -20.71 -2.93 -24.47
CA PHE A 683 -19.67 -2.46 -25.36
C PHE A 683 -18.77 -3.58 -25.91
N SER A 684 -19.11 -4.85 -25.69
CA SER A 684 -18.30 -5.97 -26.17
C SER A 684 -18.52 -6.25 -27.65
N GLU A 685 -17.44 -6.42 -28.41
CA GLU A 685 -17.51 -6.92 -29.80
C GLU A 685 -17.81 -8.43 -29.84
N ASN A 686 -17.37 -9.19 -28.83
CA ASN A 686 -17.51 -10.65 -28.77
C ASN A 686 -18.74 -11.05 -27.93
N LYS A 687 -19.70 -11.75 -28.55
CA LYS A 687 -20.89 -12.30 -27.88
C LYS A 687 -20.91 -13.84 -28.00
N PRO A 688 -21.38 -14.59 -26.99
CA PRO A 688 -21.98 -14.14 -25.72
C PRO A 688 -20.94 -13.70 -24.68
N VAL A 689 -21.30 -12.70 -23.85
CA VAL A 689 -20.45 -12.20 -22.77
C VAL A 689 -20.64 -13.05 -21.51
N PRO A 690 -19.58 -13.64 -20.92
CA PRO A 690 -19.67 -14.39 -19.67
C PRO A 690 -20.16 -13.52 -18.50
N VAL A 691 -21.04 -14.08 -17.67
CA VAL A 691 -21.55 -13.44 -16.45
C VAL A 691 -20.67 -13.75 -15.24
N LEU A 692 -20.65 -12.86 -14.25
CA LEU A 692 -19.81 -12.99 -13.04
C LEU A 692 -20.14 -14.24 -12.19
N GLY A 693 -21.38 -14.73 -12.30
CA GLY A 693 -21.89 -15.85 -11.53
C GLY A 693 -22.18 -15.51 -10.07
N ASP A 694 -22.19 -16.54 -9.24
CA ASP A 694 -22.41 -16.51 -7.79
C ASP A 694 -21.34 -17.32 -7.04
N ASP A 695 -21.50 -17.50 -5.72
CA ASP A 695 -20.52 -18.22 -4.90
C ASP A 695 -20.45 -19.73 -5.18
N SER A 696 -21.45 -20.28 -5.87
CA SER A 696 -21.52 -21.70 -6.26
C SER A 696 -20.91 -21.99 -7.62
N THR A 697 -20.55 -20.95 -8.38
CA THR A 697 -19.96 -21.08 -9.71
C THR A 697 -18.60 -21.77 -9.66
N SER A 698 -18.35 -22.69 -10.59
CA SER A 698 -17.11 -23.47 -10.65
C SER A 698 -15.90 -22.56 -10.84
N ILE A 699 -14.75 -22.95 -10.28
CA ILE A 699 -13.54 -22.11 -10.39
C ILE A 699 -13.06 -21.98 -11.84
N ASP A 700 -13.32 -22.98 -12.67
CA ASP A 700 -12.96 -22.99 -14.09
C ASP A 700 -13.78 -21.95 -14.88
N ASP A 701 -15.07 -21.86 -14.59
CA ASP A 701 -15.95 -20.84 -15.17
C ASP A 701 -15.55 -19.42 -14.70
N VAL A 702 -15.10 -19.29 -13.45
CA VAL A 702 -14.57 -18.04 -12.90
C VAL A 702 -13.30 -17.62 -13.64
N TYR A 703 -12.37 -18.56 -13.90
CA TYR A 703 -11.19 -18.25 -14.68
C TYR A 703 -11.54 -17.88 -16.13
N ALA A 704 -12.46 -18.62 -16.78
CA ALA A 704 -12.93 -18.30 -18.12
C ALA A 704 -13.57 -16.89 -18.20
N PHE A 705 -14.32 -16.50 -17.18
CA PHE A 705 -14.84 -15.14 -17.03
C PHE A 705 -13.72 -14.09 -17.00
N TYR A 706 -12.73 -14.24 -16.11
CA TYR A 706 -11.63 -13.29 -16.03
C TYR A 706 -10.75 -13.28 -17.28
N ASP A 707 -10.59 -14.43 -17.95
CA ASP A 707 -9.83 -14.53 -19.20
C ASP A 707 -10.52 -13.79 -20.35
N PHE A 708 -11.84 -13.89 -20.45
CA PHE A 708 -12.63 -13.09 -21.38
C PHE A 708 -12.46 -11.59 -21.12
N TRP A 709 -12.58 -11.15 -19.86
CA TRP A 709 -12.50 -9.73 -19.51
C TRP A 709 -11.08 -9.15 -19.60
N ASN A 710 -10.03 -9.95 -19.42
CA ASN A 710 -8.65 -9.56 -19.71
C ASN A 710 -8.41 -9.34 -21.21
N LYS A 711 -9.15 -10.08 -22.05
CA LYS A 711 -9.11 -9.98 -23.52
C LYS A 711 -10.32 -9.20 -24.06
N PHE A 712 -10.94 -8.36 -23.22
CA PHE A 712 -12.15 -7.65 -23.58
C PHE A 712 -11.90 -6.69 -24.74
N ASP A 713 -12.56 -6.93 -25.88
CA ASP A 713 -12.50 -6.01 -27.01
C ASP A 713 -13.74 -5.11 -27.01
N SER A 714 -13.49 -3.81 -26.87
CA SER A 714 -14.54 -2.80 -26.82
C SER A 714 -14.73 -2.11 -28.17
N TRP A 715 -15.97 -2.14 -28.68
CA TRP A 715 -16.36 -1.43 -29.89
C TRP A 715 -16.56 0.08 -29.70
N ARG A 716 -16.49 0.58 -28.45
CA ARG A 716 -16.76 1.99 -28.10
C ARG A 716 -15.87 2.95 -28.92
N ASP A 717 -16.51 3.97 -29.50
CA ASP A 717 -15.87 4.93 -30.40
C ASP A 717 -15.74 6.32 -29.75
N PHE A 718 -14.50 6.82 -29.73
CA PHE A 718 -14.11 8.09 -29.12
C PHE A 718 -13.80 9.19 -30.15
N THR A 719 -14.02 8.92 -31.44
CA THR A 719 -13.78 9.88 -32.52
C THR A 719 -14.85 10.98 -32.59
N HIS A 720 -15.99 10.80 -31.94
CA HIS A 720 -17.06 11.79 -31.94
C HIS A 720 -16.71 13.10 -31.21
N ASP A 721 -15.88 13.02 -30.16
CA ASP A 721 -15.40 14.18 -29.38
C ASP A 721 -14.16 14.83 -30.05
N SER A 722 -14.11 14.81 -31.36
CA SER A 722 -13.05 15.42 -32.14
C SER A 722 -13.05 16.94 -31.94
N GLU A 723 -11.93 17.49 -31.51
CA GLU A 723 -11.78 18.95 -31.29
C GLU A 723 -11.79 19.72 -32.62
N HIS A 724 -11.38 19.06 -33.70
CA HIS A 724 -11.26 19.69 -35.01
C HIS A 724 -12.32 19.17 -35.98
N ASP A 725 -13.05 20.07 -36.63
CA ASP A 725 -13.91 19.70 -37.75
C ASP A 725 -13.07 19.48 -39.01
N VAL A 726 -13.00 18.24 -39.47
CA VAL A 726 -12.15 17.84 -40.60
C VAL A 726 -12.70 18.38 -41.94
N ASP A 727 -13.98 18.74 -42.01
CA ASP A 727 -14.59 19.34 -43.20
C ASP A 727 -14.46 20.87 -43.24
N SER A 728 -14.07 21.50 -42.13
CA SER A 728 -13.69 22.91 -42.06
C SER A 728 -12.25 23.21 -42.53
N ALA A 729 -11.51 22.19 -42.98
CA ALA A 729 -10.10 22.31 -43.33
C ALA A 729 -9.89 23.09 -44.65
N GLU A 730 -9.05 24.12 -44.60
CA GLU A 730 -8.74 25.00 -45.73
C GLU A 730 -8.04 24.32 -46.92
N HIS A 731 -7.26 23.26 -46.66
CA HIS A 731 -6.50 22.54 -47.69
C HIS A 731 -6.18 21.11 -47.23
N ARG A 732 -5.68 20.27 -48.15
CA ARG A 732 -5.49 18.82 -47.95
C ARG A 732 -4.60 18.48 -46.75
N ASP A 733 -3.51 19.21 -46.57
CA ASP A 733 -2.56 18.93 -45.47
C ASP A 733 -3.11 19.41 -44.12
N HIS A 734 -3.88 20.51 -44.11
CA HIS A 734 -4.67 20.93 -42.96
C HIS A 734 -5.71 19.86 -42.59
N LYS A 735 -6.42 19.27 -43.57
CA LYS A 735 -7.36 18.16 -43.36
C LYS A 735 -6.69 16.94 -42.73
N ARG A 736 -5.51 16.56 -43.23
CA ARG A 736 -4.71 15.46 -42.70
C ARG A 736 -4.22 15.73 -41.27
N TRP A 737 -3.76 16.95 -40.99
CA TRP A 737 -3.32 17.35 -39.66
C TRP A 737 -4.47 17.30 -38.65
N MET A 738 -5.62 17.87 -39.01
CA MET A 738 -6.85 17.86 -38.20
C MET A 738 -7.31 16.44 -37.89
N ALA A 739 -7.41 15.59 -38.92
CA ALA A 739 -7.75 14.18 -38.76
C ALA A 739 -6.75 13.43 -37.85
N LYS A 740 -5.45 13.67 -38.01
CA LYS A 740 -4.40 13.05 -37.18
C LYS A 740 -4.48 13.49 -35.71
N LYS A 741 -4.82 14.77 -35.45
CA LYS A 741 -5.02 15.30 -34.09
C LYS A 741 -6.23 14.66 -33.42
N ASN A 742 -7.34 14.55 -34.13
CA ASN A 742 -8.55 13.88 -33.67
C ASN A 742 -8.31 12.39 -33.38
N GLU A 743 -7.63 11.69 -34.28
CA GLU A 743 -7.28 10.27 -34.10
C GLU A 743 -6.37 10.07 -32.88
N ALA A 744 -5.39 10.95 -32.67
CA ALA A 744 -4.53 10.91 -31.48
C ALA A 744 -5.32 11.14 -30.18
N ALA A 745 -6.29 12.07 -30.19
CA ALA A 745 -7.16 12.33 -29.04
C ALA A 745 -8.08 11.13 -28.76
N ALA A 746 -8.69 10.54 -29.79
CA ALA A 746 -9.53 9.35 -29.69
C ALA A 746 -8.72 8.15 -29.16
N LYS A 747 -7.51 7.91 -29.69
CA LYS A 747 -6.57 6.87 -29.19
C LYS A 747 -6.24 7.07 -27.71
N LYS A 748 -6.04 8.31 -27.27
CA LYS A 748 -5.77 8.63 -25.86
C LYS A 748 -6.97 8.31 -24.96
N LYS A 749 -8.20 8.59 -25.40
CA LYS A 749 -9.42 8.23 -24.67
C LYS A 749 -9.63 6.71 -24.63
N LYS A 750 -9.46 6.03 -25.77
CA LYS A 750 -9.51 4.56 -25.86
C LYS A 750 -8.50 3.92 -24.91
N LYS A 751 -7.25 4.42 -24.85
CA LYS A 751 -6.24 3.92 -23.89
C LYS A 751 -6.67 4.11 -22.42
N LYS A 752 -7.31 5.22 -22.07
CA LYS A 752 -7.83 5.46 -20.71
C LYS A 752 -8.96 4.49 -20.37
N GLU A 753 -9.83 4.21 -21.33
CA GLU A 753 -10.92 3.24 -21.17
C GLU A 753 -10.38 1.83 -20.90
N TYR A 754 -9.41 1.37 -21.70
CA TYR A 754 -8.75 0.09 -21.47
C TYR A 754 -8.06 0.02 -20.10
N ALA A 755 -7.40 1.11 -19.67
CA ALA A 755 -6.81 1.17 -18.34
C ALA A 755 -7.86 1.13 -17.22
N ARG A 756 -9.04 1.73 -17.43
CA ARG A 756 -10.19 1.67 -16.51
C ARG A 756 -10.73 0.24 -16.40
N LEU A 757 -10.94 -0.44 -17.53
CA LEU A 757 -11.41 -1.83 -17.58
C LEU A 757 -10.40 -2.79 -16.96
N ALA A 758 -9.11 -2.66 -17.27
CA ALA A 758 -8.05 -3.44 -16.63
C ALA A 758 -8.06 -3.25 -15.10
N SER A 759 -8.20 -2.00 -14.63
CA SER A 759 -8.32 -1.72 -13.20
C SER A 759 -9.55 -2.35 -12.55
N LEU A 760 -10.68 -2.41 -13.26
CA LEU A 760 -11.89 -3.09 -12.78
C LEU A 760 -11.64 -4.60 -12.62
N VAL A 761 -11.04 -5.22 -13.63
CA VAL A 761 -10.73 -6.67 -13.65
C VAL A 761 -9.73 -7.03 -12.57
N ASP A 762 -8.63 -6.29 -12.45
CA ASP A 762 -7.58 -6.52 -11.45
C ASP A 762 -8.13 -6.42 -10.02
N ARG A 763 -8.95 -5.39 -9.75
CA ARG A 763 -9.57 -5.19 -8.43
C ARG A 763 -10.59 -6.27 -8.11
N ALA A 764 -11.43 -6.63 -9.09
CA ALA A 764 -12.39 -7.72 -8.93
C ALA A 764 -11.65 -9.04 -8.62
N LEU A 765 -10.62 -9.39 -9.40
CA LEU A 765 -9.82 -10.61 -9.21
C LEU A 765 -9.09 -10.65 -7.85
N ALA A 766 -8.60 -9.50 -7.37
CA ALA A 766 -7.96 -9.40 -6.06
C ALA A 766 -8.96 -9.59 -4.90
N CYS A 767 -10.20 -9.16 -5.10
CA CYS A 767 -11.24 -9.14 -4.09
C CYS A 767 -12.21 -10.34 -4.16
N ASP A 768 -12.19 -11.14 -5.24
CA ASP A 768 -13.11 -12.25 -5.46
C ASP A 768 -12.97 -13.32 -4.35
N PRO A 769 -14.05 -13.61 -3.59
CA PRO A 769 -14.03 -14.58 -2.51
C PRO A 769 -13.58 -15.98 -2.96
N ARG A 770 -13.99 -16.41 -4.15
CA ARG A 770 -13.71 -17.75 -4.69
C ARG A 770 -12.21 -17.91 -4.97
N ILE A 771 -11.60 -16.90 -5.61
CA ILE A 771 -10.16 -16.87 -5.91
C ILE A 771 -9.33 -16.77 -4.62
N ARG A 772 -9.81 -16.00 -3.63
CA ARG A 772 -9.14 -15.90 -2.32
C ARG A 772 -9.13 -17.22 -1.57
N ARG A 773 -10.22 -18.00 -1.59
CA ARG A 773 -10.28 -19.34 -0.99
C ARG A 773 -9.21 -20.26 -1.59
N VAL A 774 -9.15 -20.34 -2.93
CA VAL A 774 -8.14 -21.15 -3.63
C VAL A 774 -6.71 -20.72 -3.29
N LYS A 775 -6.42 -19.42 -3.27
CA LYS A 775 -5.11 -18.89 -2.89
C LYS A 775 -4.75 -19.17 -1.43
N GLN A 776 -5.72 -19.15 -0.52
CA GLN A 776 -5.50 -19.46 0.89
C GLN A 776 -5.22 -20.96 1.08
N GLU A 777 -6.01 -21.82 0.46
CA GLU A 777 -5.81 -23.28 0.49
C GLU A 777 -4.43 -23.67 -0.07
N GLU A 778 -3.97 -23.03 -1.14
CA GLU A 778 -2.63 -23.27 -1.69
C GLU A 778 -1.52 -22.82 -0.73
N LYS A 779 -1.69 -21.68 -0.06
CA LYS A 779 -0.75 -21.19 0.96
C LYS A 779 -0.70 -22.13 2.16
N ASP A 780 -1.86 -22.57 2.65
CA ASP A 780 -1.95 -23.48 3.80
C ASP A 780 -1.35 -24.84 3.45
N ARG A 781 -1.57 -25.34 2.22
CA ARG A 781 -0.91 -26.56 1.73
C ARG A 781 0.61 -26.42 1.70
N LYS A 782 1.14 -25.30 1.20
CA LYS A 782 2.60 -25.04 1.18
C LYS A 782 3.17 -24.87 2.59
N ALA A 783 2.44 -24.23 3.50
CA ALA A 783 2.84 -24.05 4.88
C ALA A 783 2.91 -25.39 5.62
N ARG A 784 1.88 -26.25 5.47
CA ARG A 784 1.89 -27.62 6.03
C ARG A 784 3.06 -28.44 5.50
N ALA A 785 3.30 -28.41 4.18
CA ALA A 785 4.44 -29.12 3.59
C ALA A 785 5.81 -28.58 4.04
N LYS A 786 5.92 -27.29 4.39
CA LYS A 786 7.14 -26.71 4.96
C LYS A 786 7.32 -27.14 6.42
N GLN A 787 6.26 -27.09 7.22
CA GLN A 787 6.27 -27.55 8.61
C GLN A 787 6.65 -29.03 8.71
N GLU A 788 6.06 -29.89 7.88
CA GLU A 788 6.39 -31.32 7.81
C GLU A 788 7.88 -31.56 7.49
N LYS A 789 8.47 -30.75 6.60
CA LYS A 789 9.91 -30.83 6.26
C LYS A 789 10.81 -30.34 7.38
N GLU A 790 10.41 -29.26 8.06
CA GLU A 790 11.15 -28.69 9.20
C GLU A 790 11.13 -29.66 10.39
N GLU A 791 9.97 -30.24 10.70
CA GLU A 791 9.84 -31.31 11.71
C GLU A 791 10.64 -32.56 11.35
N ALA A 792 10.68 -32.95 10.07
CA ALA A 792 11.51 -34.06 9.62
C ALA A 792 13.01 -33.76 9.77
N ALA A 793 13.46 -32.55 9.46
CA ALA A 793 14.85 -32.13 9.64
C ALA A 793 15.23 -32.07 11.13
N GLN A 794 14.34 -31.55 11.98
CA GLN A 794 14.57 -31.50 13.43
C GLN A 794 14.71 -32.91 14.02
N ARG A 795 13.86 -33.87 13.60
CA ARG A 795 13.98 -35.27 14.02
C ARG A 795 15.33 -35.90 13.65
N LEU A 796 15.92 -35.52 12.51
CA LEU A 796 17.25 -36.00 12.10
C LEU A 796 18.37 -35.39 12.96
N VAL A 797 18.28 -34.10 13.27
CA VAL A 797 19.23 -33.41 14.15
C VAL A 797 19.16 -33.95 15.58
N ASP A 798 17.96 -34.17 16.11
CA ASP A 798 17.76 -34.74 17.45
C ASP A 798 18.34 -36.16 17.54
N GLU A 799 18.19 -36.98 16.49
CA GLU A 799 18.79 -38.32 16.41
C GLU A 799 20.32 -38.28 16.32
N GLU A 800 20.90 -37.32 15.59
CA GLU A 800 22.35 -37.13 15.51
C GLU A 800 22.93 -36.66 16.87
N ASN A 801 22.27 -35.72 17.54
CA ASN A 801 22.66 -35.26 18.87
C ASN A 801 22.61 -36.40 19.90
N ARG A 802 21.56 -37.24 19.88
CA ARG A 802 21.48 -38.42 20.76
C ARG A 802 22.64 -39.38 20.56
N LYS A 803 23.05 -39.61 19.31
CA LYS A 803 24.21 -40.46 19.00
C LYS A 803 25.53 -39.84 19.47
N GLN A 804 25.68 -38.52 19.34
CA GLN A 804 26.85 -37.80 19.83
C GLN A 804 26.93 -37.83 21.37
N GLU A 805 25.82 -37.61 22.08
CA GLU A 805 25.75 -37.70 23.54
C GLU A 805 26.08 -39.11 24.06
N GLU A 806 25.60 -40.15 23.38
CA GLU A 806 25.92 -41.55 23.72
C GLU A 806 27.41 -41.86 23.47
N ALA A 807 27.97 -41.41 22.35
CA ALA A 807 29.39 -41.57 22.06
C ALA A 807 30.28 -40.82 23.06
N GLU A 808 29.89 -39.61 23.48
CA GLU A 808 30.61 -38.82 24.47
C GLU A 808 30.57 -39.49 25.85
N ARG A 809 29.43 -40.08 26.25
CA ARG A 809 29.33 -40.88 27.48
C ARG A 809 30.26 -42.08 27.45
N ILE A 810 30.27 -42.84 26.35
CA ILE A 810 31.15 -44.00 26.19
C ILE A 810 32.63 -43.57 26.25
N ALA A 811 32.98 -42.44 25.62
CA ALA A 811 34.34 -41.90 25.65
C ALA A 811 34.78 -41.46 27.06
N LYS A 812 33.89 -40.80 27.82
CA LYS A 812 34.15 -40.42 29.22
C LYS A 812 34.35 -41.64 30.11
N GLU A 813 33.50 -42.66 29.97
CA GLU A 813 33.63 -43.92 30.71
C GLU A 813 34.94 -44.66 30.36
N ALA A 814 35.41 -44.59 29.11
CA ALA A 814 36.70 -45.15 28.71
C ALA A 814 37.89 -44.35 29.25
N GLU A 815 37.81 -43.02 29.27
CA GLU A 815 38.86 -42.14 29.79
C GLU A 815 39.03 -42.29 31.32
N GLU A 816 37.94 -42.44 32.07
CA GLU A 816 38.00 -42.70 33.51
C GLU A 816 38.68 -44.05 33.80
N LYS A 817 38.34 -45.10 33.04
CA LYS A 817 38.99 -46.41 33.15
C LYS A 817 40.49 -46.34 32.84
N ASP A 818 40.92 -45.59 31.82
CA ASP A 818 42.36 -45.41 31.52
C ASP A 818 43.09 -44.62 32.63
N LYS A 819 42.45 -43.57 33.19
CA LYS A 819 43.01 -42.80 34.32
C LYS A 819 43.19 -43.69 35.55
N GLU A 820 42.23 -44.57 35.86
CA GLU A 820 42.35 -45.52 36.97
C GLU A 820 43.47 -46.55 36.72
N ALA A 821 43.57 -47.11 35.51
CA ALA A 821 44.64 -48.03 35.14
C ALA A 821 46.04 -47.39 35.29
N ARG A 822 46.21 -46.14 34.84
CA ARG A 822 47.48 -45.40 34.99
C ARG A 822 47.83 -45.11 36.45
N LYS A 823 46.85 -44.76 37.28
CA LYS A 823 47.04 -44.60 38.73
C LYS A 823 47.48 -45.92 39.37
N GLY A 824 46.82 -47.03 39.03
CA GLY A 824 47.19 -48.37 39.48
C GLY A 824 48.62 -48.77 39.09
N ALA A 825 49.01 -48.54 37.82
CA ALA A 825 50.35 -48.84 37.33
C ALA A 825 51.45 -48.02 38.03
N LYS A 826 51.19 -46.73 38.31
CA LYS A 826 52.13 -45.87 39.04
C LYS A 826 52.35 -46.34 40.47
N MET A 827 51.28 -46.70 41.19
CA MET A 827 51.37 -47.24 42.56
C MET A 827 52.16 -48.55 42.61
N ALA A 828 51.99 -49.43 41.61
CA ALA A 828 52.76 -50.67 41.51
C ALA A 828 54.27 -50.41 41.31
N LYS A 829 54.64 -49.50 40.41
CA LYS A 829 56.04 -49.14 40.14
C LYS A 829 56.73 -48.49 41.35
N ASP A 830 56.01 -47.66 42.10
CA ASP A 830 56.54 -47.04 43.33
C ASP A 830 56.74 -48.08 44.46
N LYS A 831 55.86 -49.11 44.54
CA LYS A 831 56.03 -50.23 45.48
C LYS A 831 57.30 -51.04 45.17
N GLN A 832 57.56 -51.32 43.89
CA GLN A 832 58.75 -52.07 43.46
C GLN A 832 60.05 -51.29 43.72
N LYS A 833 60.08 -49.98 43.45
CA LYS A 833 61.23 -49.11 43.79
C LYS A 833 61.51 -49.06 45.29
N LYS A 834 60.47 -49.04 46.14
CA LYS A 834 60.63 -49.08 47.61
C LYS A 834 61.23 -50.41 48.08
N LEU A 835 60.82 -51.53 47.48
CA LEU A 835 61.39 -52.84 47.77
C LEU A 835 62.87 -52.90 47.36
N PHE A 836 63.21 -52.44 46.15
CA PHE A 836 64.60 -52.45 45.67
C PHE A 836 65.53 -51.61 46.55
N ARG A 837 65.07 -50.44 47.04
CA ARG A 837 65.84 -49.64 48.00
C ARG A 837 66.11 -50.38 49.32
N LYS A 838 65.18 -51.21 49.81
CA LYS A 838 65.38 -52.02 51.01
C LYS A 838 66.43 -53.11 50.79
N VAL A 839 66.41 -53.76 49.63
CA VAL A 839 67.40 -54.78 49.26
C VAL A 839 68.80 -54.16 49.14
N LYS A 840 68.94 -53.03 48.44
CA LYS A 840 70.23 -52.29 48.39
C LYS A 840 70.74 -51.91 49.78
N LYS A 841 69.85 -51.44 50.65
CA LYS A 841 70.21 -51.08 52.03
C LYS A 841 70.73 -52.28 52.81
N ALA A 842 70.03 -53.42 52.75
CA ALA A 842 70.47 -54.65 53.41
C ALA A 842 71.82 -55.13 52.89
N PHE A 843 72.04 -55.08 51.57
CA PHE A 843 73.33 -55.44 50.97
C PHE A 843 74.48 -54.56 51.49
N ARG A 844 74.29 -53.23 51.53
CA ARG A 844 75.28 -52.29 52.07
C ARG A 844 75.61 -52.54 53.54
N GLU A 845 74.61 -52.85 54.35
CA GLU A 845 74.80 -53.16 55.78
C GLU A 845 75.62 -54.45 55.96
N LEU A 846 75.35 -55.49 55.17
CA LEU A 846 76.11 -56.74 55.18
C LEU A 846 77.56 -56.55 54.73
N MET A 847 77.80 -55.78 53.66
CA MET A 847 79.16 -55.54 53.17
C MET A 847 79.98 -54.66 54.11
N THR A 848 79.35 -53.66 54.76
CA THR A 848 80.00 -52.86 55.81
C THR A 848 80.43 -53.75 56.96
N ALA A 849 79.55 -54.63 57.44
CA ALA A 849 79.87 -55.56 58.51
C ALA A 849 80.99 -56.56 58.13
N ALA A 850 80.98 -57.06 56.89
CA ALA A 850 82.03 -57.93 56.37
C ALA A 850 83.42 -57.27 56.42
N HIS A 851 83.46 -55.98 56.05
CA HIS A 851 84.66 -55.17 56.03
C HIS A 851 85.15 -54.83 57.45
N GLU A 852 84.24 -54.52 58.38
CA GLU A 852 84.57 -54.27 59.80
C GLU A 852 85.09 -55.52 60.52
N GLN A 853 84.59 -56.70 60.17
CA GLN A 853 85.05 -57.99 60.69
C GLN A 853 86.34 -58.51 60.01
N GLN A 854 86.90 -57.77 59.04
CA GLN A 854 88.10 -58.16 58.26
C GLN A 854 88.03 -59.57 57.67
N LEU A 855 86.86 -59.96 57.17
CA LEU A 855 86.67 -61.26 56.54
C LEU A 855 87.36 -61.32 55.18
N ASP A 856 88.03 -62.45 54.90
CA ASP A 856 88.72 -62.67 53.64
C ASP A 856 87.71 -62.66 52.47
N GLY A 857 87.94 -61.78 51.49
CA GLY A 857 86.98 -61.52 50.40
C GLY A 857 85.97 -60.39 50.64
N ALA A 858 86.05 -59.60 51.72
CA ALA A 858 85.25 -58.39 51.85
C ALA A 858 85.62 -57.33 50.78
N ILE A 859 84.61 -56.79 50.09
CA ILE A 859 84.81 -55.70 49.12
C ILE A 859 84.70 -54.34 49.78
N ASP A 860 85.38 -53.34 49.20
CA ASP A 860 85.32 -51.96 49.68
C ASP A 860 83.97 -51.28 49.39
N VAL A 861 83.78 -50.12 50.00
CA VAL A 861 82.54 -49.34 49.91
C VAL A 861 82.25 -48.89 48.47
N ILE A 862 83.29 -48.63 47.66
CA ILE A 862 83.11 -48.16 46.27
C ILE A 862 82.55 -49.31 45.42
N LYS A 863 83.17 -50.49 45.51
CA LYS A 863 82.72 -51.70 44.82
C LYS A 863 81.33 -52.15 45.23
N THR A 864 80.97 -51.92 46.50
CA THR A 864 79.63 -52.21 47.02
C THR A 864 78.57 -51.33 46.36
N GLU A 865 78.87 -50.05 46.12
CA GLU A 865 77.97 -49.14 45.41
C GLU A 865 77.87 -49.46 43.92
N ASP A 866 78.98 -49.82 43.26
CA ASP A 866 78.98 -50.23 41.85
C ASP A 866 78.08 -51.45 41.61
N LEU A 867 78.13 -52.44 42.51
CA LEU A 867 77.23 -53.60 42.49
C LEU A 867 75.77 -53.22 42.78
N CYS A 868 75.54 -52.35 43.77
CA CYS A 868 74.20 -51.85 44.06
C CYS A 868 73.57 -51.17 42.85
N ASP A 869 74.33 -50.40 42.08
CA ASP A 869 73.81 -49.63 40.95
C ASP A 869 73.70 -50.42 39.65
N SER A 870 74.51 -51.47 39.50
CA SER A 870 74.57 -52.25 38.26
C SER A 870 73.67 -53.49 38.27
N LEU A 871 73.34 -54.05 39.44
CA LEU A 871 72.56 -55.28 39.54
C LEU A 871 71.05 -55.03 39.69
N GLU A 872 70.25 -55.90 39.06
CA GLU A 872 68.80 -55.92 39.25
C GLU A 872 68.40 -56.45 40.64
N MET A 873 67.17 -56.13 41.08
CA MET A 873 66.68 -56.45 42.42
C MET A 873 66.83 -57.92 42.80
N ASP A 874 66.52 -58.84 41.89
CA ASP A 874 66.55 -60.28 42.18
C ASP A 874 67.98 -60.80 42.35
N ALA A 875 68.93 -60.28 41.54
CA ALA A 875 70.34 -60.61 41.64
C ALA A 875 70.96 -60.06 42.95
N LEU A 876 70.65 -58.82 43.30
CA LEU A 876 71.12 -58.22 44.55
C LEU A 876 70.51 -58.90 45.79
N GLN A 877 69.25 -59.34 45.70
CA GLN A 877 68.59 -60.09 46.76
C GLN A 877 69.17 -61.51 46.92
N ALA A 878 69.57 -62.15 45.81
CA ALA A 878 70.29 -63.43 45.85
C ALA A 878 71.66 -63.28 46.52
N LEU A 879 72.39 -62.18 46.29
CA LEU A 879 73.65 -61.87 46.99
C LEU A 879 73.44 -61.61 48.49
N VAL A 880 72.42 -60.82 48.86
CA VAL A 880 72.03 -60.63 50.26
C VAL A 880 71.70 -61.95 50.96
N ALA A 881 71.00 -62.86 50.26
CA ALA A 881 70.68 -64.18 50.80
C ALA A 881 71.93 -65.06 50.94
N ALA A 882 72.83 -65.05 49.96
CA ALA A 882 74.08 -65.80 49.97
C ALA A 882 75.03 -65.34 51.08
N CYS A 883 75.07 -64.04 51.40
CA CYS A 883 75.88 -63.48 52.49
C CYS A 883 75.32 -63.75 53.90
N GLY A 884 74.17 -64.44 54.01
CA GLY A 884 73.47 -64.62 55.29
C GLY A 884 72.71 -63.35 55.64
N THR A 885 71.38 -63.40 55.53
CA THR A 885 70.41 -62.28 55.51
C THR A 885 70.46 -61.26 56.68
N SER A 886 71.39 -61.41 57.62
CA SER A 886 71.62 -60.50 58.74
C SER A 886 73.11 -60.48 59.13
N VAL A 887 73.55 -59.36 59.70
CA VAL A 887 74.94 -59.10 60.11
C VAL A 887 75.49 -60.16 61.08
N ASP A 888 74.63 -60.76 61.91
CA ASP A 888 75.02 -61.76 62.91
C ASP A 888 75.21 -63.18 62.34
N SER A 889 74.79 -63.42 61.09
CA SER A 889 74.85 -64.73 60.42
C SER A 889 75.63 -64.67 59.11
N LEU A 890 76.66 -63.84 59.05
CA LEU A 890 77.41 -63.57 57.83
C LEU A 890 78.16 -64.82 57.36
N ASP A 891 77.84 -65.30 56.15
CA ASP A 891 78.45 -66.50 55.58
C ASP A 891 79.64 -66.12 54.69
N ALA A 892 80.85 -66.52 55.09
CA ALA A 892 82.08 -66.27 54.35
C ALA A 892 82.06 -66.90 52.94
N SER A 893 81.28 -67.96 52.71
CA SER A 893 81.10 -68.55 51.37
C SER A 893 80.28 -67.64 50.44
N GLY A 894 79.39 -66.82 51.00
CA GLY A 894 78.59 -65.83 50.26
C GLY A 894 79.41 -64.66 49.72
N LEU A 895 80.50 -64.28 50.40
CA LEU A 895 81.42 -63.24 49.94
C LEU A 895 82.16 -63.63 48.66
N ALA A 896 82.38 -64.93 48.41
CA ALA A 896 82.91 -65.40 47.14
C ALA A 896 81.93 -65.13 45.97
N ALA A 897 80.63 -65.27 46.21
CA ALA A 897 79.59 -64.95 45.21
C ALA A 897 79.49 -63.44 44.94
N VAL A 898 79.74 -62.60 45.95
CA VAL A 898 79.83 -61.14 45.77
C VAL A 898 81.02 -60.76 44.91
N ASN A 899 82.19 -61.37 45.13
CA ASN A 899 83.36 -61.12 44.30
C ASN A 899 83.21 -61.66 42.87
N ASP A 900 82.56 -62.81 42.68
CA ASP A 900 82.25 -63.35 41.35
C ASP A 900 81.25 -62.45 40.60
N ALA A 901 80.26 -61.89 41.30
CA ALA A 901 79.35 -60.90 40.73
C ALA A 901 80.08 -59.59 40.37
N LEU A 902 81.03 -59.15 41.21
CA LEU A 902 81.86 -57.99 40.93
C LEU A 902 82.82 -58.21 39.75
N ALA A 903 83.37 -59.41 39.59
CA ALA A 903 84.28 -59.74 38.48
C ALA A 903 83.56 -59.86 37.12
N LYS A 904 82.24 -60.02 37.14
CA LYS A 904 81.38 -60.04 35.94
C LYS A 904 80.90 -58.65 35.53
N LEU A 905 81.04 -57.66 36.41
CA LEU A 905 80.88 -56.23 36.11
C LEU A 905 82.18 -55.67 35.55
#